data_AF-A0A8T7F9M3-F1
#
_entry.id   AF-A0A8T7F9M3-F1
#
_cell.length_a   1.000
_cell.length_b   1.000
_cell.length_c   1.000
_cell.angle_alpha   90.00
_cell.angle_beta   90.00
_cell.angle_gamma   90.00
#
_symmetry.space_group_name_H-M   'P 1'
#
loop_
_entity.id
_entity.type
_entity.pdbx_description
1 polymer ?
#
loop_
_entity_poly.entity_id
_entity_poly.type
_entity_poly.pdbx_seq_one_letter_code
_entity_poly.pdbx_strand_id
1 'polypeptide(L)'
;MYPMLNNHPRDLLPFYINGTLSEAEQSAVEAHLQTCPSCQADLKEWQTIAQAVQAAAEDSAATLPPLKLPAPSTSRRIVPIAPFAPTKTLPKPENPSMLNHAQIPLLKIRYLRGSLALVAALILVLFGTFVLAQGIDGLFPAEESDPIVYHTGQATLLGQTGTPLPTLPTAYDVLQADPDLSHFAAAIAASGWLTNVTQSEPITIFVLPNDVFEPIQAEIAPVIAEGSSDWEGYLFSYVVNDAWSRDQLAALPPEVRGYFERGGYSYGSKLQLGYDANGALLLNGMAHITQTIEAANGYVHILDAPLVTARSFLTAYQGIDTIETAPTVCDVLADNPDYSYFKMALDGLQSGNSAWIWHVVCRNMGLFTLFVPDNAAMRATFPNSGTVEDFRRLVFFTPEANEALQNFVLAHLLSGLWSQEQLAKQEVVRSSWGGEGEESVNTVNARWSDTQPATLIINNRAKVTKGDVIATNGIIHFVDTPVVSFLDLFPDEALTDVLAPPIETAPAGTPAELANALDTLMAISDPAERQNRLDALWEDWQTAGQIPYVDGTTVAFLYRGEALTVEWRGDFNGWLADGALLGQNLSGTDLWIALAEFPSSARLDYQIVVNGGTWLLDPANPQQQWSGDGPNSELRMPDSIPSEWTERREGVPQGTLTDPQTMVASMSGYALTYQVYTPANYGELDNLPVIYVLDGQDYADERLGALPIILDNLIAAGKIEPVIAVFVDVRASPNGSENVRDEAYTNNTAFADFMQMLAGSIDMEYSTDAHANRRLILGTSLGGQAALFAAIKNPTGLMEFGLVAAQSPSFDDTLLDLYRQDMTRSVNIWISAGTPEWDVDITPLRTVIERRGYQLTTVEVNEGHSWGNWRGLLDDMLIHFFGTEERE
;
A
#
# COMPACT_ATOMS: atom_id res chain seq x y z
N MET A 1 42.32 -17.17 5.52
CA MET A 1 41.93 -17.73 6.83
C MET A 1 41.06 -16.67 7.49
N TYR A 2 39.76 -16.67 7.17
CA TYR A 2 38.77 -15.72 7.67
C TYR A 2 38.22 -16.21 9.02
N PRO A 3 37.89 -15.32 9.97
CA PRO A 3 37.32 -15.70 11.25
C PRO A 3 35.82 -15.98 11.11
N MET A 4 35.38 -17.17 11.50
CA MET A 4 33.97 -17.53 11.58
C MET A 4 33.33 -16.83 12.79
N LEU A 5 32.24 -16.11 12.53
CA LEU A 5 31.27 -15.68 13.53
C LEU A 5 30.59 -16.92 14.13
N ASN A 6 30.38 -16.89 15.45
CA ASN A 6 29.82 -17.96 16.28
C ASN A 6 28.33 -18.23 15.96
N ASN A 7 28.02 -19.02 14.93
CA ASN A 7 26.70 -19.65 14.83
C ASN A 7 26.76 -21.07 15.39
N HIS A 8 25.87 -21.37 16.32
CA HIS A 8 25.72 -22.70 16.89
C HIS A 8 25.29 -23.67 15.77
N PRO A 9 25.85 -24.90 15.64
CA PRO A 9 25.55 -25.81 14.52
C PRO A 9 24.10 -26.34 14.45
N ARG A 10 23.18 -25.81 15.26
CA ARG A 10 21.77 -26.17 15.31
C ARG A 10 21.06 -25.85 13.99
N ASP A 11 21.44 -24.72 13.37
CA ASP A 11 20.82 -24.23 12.12
C ASP A 11 21.18 -25.10 10.90
N LEU A 12 22.18 -25.97 11.03
CA LEU A 12 22.62 -26.89 9.97
C LEU A 12 21.93 -28.26 10.03
N LEU A 13 21.15 -28.56 11.07
CA LEU A 13 20.50 -29.88 11.24
C LEU A 13 19.49 -30.24 10.14
N PRO A 14 18.66 -29.33 9.59
CA PRO A 14 17.75 -29.65 8.49
C PRO A 14 18.50 -30.07 7.22
N PHE A 15 19.59 -29.37 6.89
CA PHE A 15 20.44 -29.63 5.73
C PHE A 15 21.26 -30.92 5.91
N TYR A 16 21.70 -31.20 7.15
CA TYR A 16 22.36 -32.45 7.49
C TYR A 16 21.46 -33.67 7.26
N ILE A 17 20.17 -33.58 7.60
CA ILE A 17 19.20 -34.68 7.37
C ILE A 17 18.84 -34.85 5.90
N ASN A 18 18.76 -33.74 5.14
CA ASN A 18 18.48 -33.79 3.71
C ASN A 18 19.73 -34.12 2.86
N GLY A 19 20.90 -34.29 3.48
CA GLY A 19 22.14 -34.68 2.80
C GLY A 19 22.72 -33.61 1.86
N THR A 20 22.40 -32.33 2.10
CA THR A 20 22.79 -31.22 1.21
C THR A 20 24.02 -30.43 1.69
N LEU A 21 24.60 -30.79 2.84
CA LEU A 21 25.80 -30.16 3.39
C LEU A 21 27.08 -30.57 2.64
N SER A 22 28.08 -29.68 2.62
CA SER A 22 29.43 -30.05 2.18
C SER A 22 30.11 -31.01 3.18
N GLU A 23 31.11 -31.79 2.74
CA GLU A 23 31.84 -32.72 3.62
C GLU A 23 32.44 -32.05 4.87
N ALA A 24 32.86 -30.79 4.75
CA ALA A 24 33.45 -30.02 5.84
C ALA A 24 32.39 -29.60 6.88
N GLU A 25 31.21 -29.19 6.44
CA GLU A 25 30.09 -28.81 7.32
C GLU A 25 29.46 -30.03 7.97
N GLN A 26 29.31 -31.12 7.21
CA GLN A 26 28.86 -32.40 7.72
C GLN A 26 29.77 -32.90 8.85
N SER A 27 31.09 -32.87 8.64
CA SER A 27 32.07 -33.26 9.67
C SER A 27 31.99 -32.36 10.92
N ALA A 28 31.70 -31.07 10.76
CA ALA A 28 31.56 -30.13 11.87
C ALA A 28 30.28 -30.37 12.69
N VAL A 29 29.16 -30.66 12.02
CA VAL A 29 27.88 -31.02 12.65
C VAL A 29 28.01 -32.36 13.39
N GLU A 30 28.62 -33.37 12.77
CA GLU A 30 28.85 -34.69 13.39
C GLU A 30 29.75 -34.61 14.63
N ALA A 31 30.82 -33.81 14.58
CA ALA A 31 31.69 -33.58 15.73
C ALA A 31 30.96 -32.85 16.88
N HIS A 32 30.12 -31.86 16.56
CA HIS A 32 29.34 -31.12 17.54
C HIS A 32 28.27 -32.00 18.22
N LEU A 33 27.56 -32.82 17.43
CA LEU A 33 26.54 -33.75 17.91
C LEU A 33 27.07 -34.75 18.93
N GLN A 34 28.36 -35.07 18.95
CA GLN A 34 28.94 -35.95 19.98
C GLN A 34 28.95 -35.34 21.39
N THR A 35 28.83 -34.02 21.50
CA THR A 35 29.04 -33.30 22.77
C THR A 35 27.84 -32.45 23.22
N CYS A 36 26.79 -32.34 22.40
CA CYS A 36 25.66 -31.46 22.64
C CYS A 36 24.32 -32.23 22.73
N PRO A 37 23.85 -32.58 23.95
CA PRO A 37 22.61 -33.34 24.14
C PRO A 37 21.34 -32.66 23.60
N SER A 38 21.28 -31.32 23.61
CA SER A 38 20.15 -30.58 23.04
C SER A 38 20.09 -30.73 21.52
N CYS A 39 21.21 -30.61 20.81
CA CYS A 39 21.22 -30.84 19.35
C CYS A 39 20.99 -32.30 18.96
N GLN A 40 21.32 -33.26 19.83
CA GLN A 40 20.91 -34.66 19.62
C GLN A 40 19.39 -34.84 19.74
N ALA A 41 18.73 -34.09 20.64
CA ALA A 41 17.28 -34.08 20.77
C ALA A 41 16.63 -33.41 19.56
N ASP A 42 17.14 -32.24 19.14
CA ASP A 42 16.67 -31.53 17.95
C ASP A 42 16.81 -32.38 16.68
N LEU A 43 17.95 -33.08 16.52
CA LEU A 43 18.16 -34.00 15.39
C LEU A 43 17.08 -35.09 15.33
N LYS A 44 16.65 -35.59 16.49
CA LYS A 44 15.59 -36.61 16.58
C LYS A 44 14.22 -36.04 16.18
N GLU A 45 13.93 -34.79 16.53
CA GLU A 45 12.72 -34.09 16.09
C GLU A 45 12.73 -33.89 14.57
N TRP A 46 13.83 -33.40 14.02
CA TRP A 46 13.96 -33.21 12.58
C TRP A 46 13.89 -34.54 11.79
N GLN A 47 14.43 -35.64 12.34
CA GLN A 47 14.27 -36.97 11.74
C GLN A 47 12.81 -37.43 11.75
N THR A 48 12.04 -37.08 12.77
CA THR A 48 10.61 -37.39 12.86
C THR A 48 9.82 -36.61 11.81
N ILE A 49 10.15 -35.32 11.62
CA ILE A 49 9.55 -34.48 10.58
C ILE A 49 9.88 -35.02 9.18
N ALA A 50 11.15 -35.35 8.92
CA ALA A 50 11.57 -35.90 7.62
C ALA A 50 10.85 -37.22 7.28
N GLN A 51 10.64 -38.10 8.27
CA GLN A 51 9.86 -39.33 8.08
C GLN A 51 8.38 -39.05 7.80
N ALA A 52 7.77 -38.06 8.46
CA ALA A 52 6.38 -37.67 8.22
C ALA A 52 6.20 -37.08 6.81
N VAL A 53 7.13 -36.22 6.37
CA VAL A 53 7.14 -35.65 5.02
C VAL A 53 7.33 -36.72 3.96
N GLN A 54 8.25 -37.67 4.17
CA GLN A 54 8.47 -38.77 3.24
C GLN A 54 7.26 -39.69 3.16
N ALA A 55 6.60 -39.99 4.28
CA ALA A 55 5.36 -40.77 4.29
C ALA A 55 4.22 -40.06 3.55
N ALA A 56 4.06 -38.74 3.72
CA ALA A 56 3.07 -37.95 3.00
C ALA A 56 3.35 -37.86 1.49
N ALA A 57 4.63 -37.78 1.11
CA ALA A 57 5.06 -37.80 -0.28
C ALA A 57 4.83 -39.17 -0.95
N GLU A 58 5.08 -40.27 -0.23
CA GLU A 58 4.81 -41.63 -0.71
C GLU A 58 3.29 -41.90 -0.84
N ASP A 59 2.48 -41.42 0.09
CA ASP A 59 1.01 -41.52 0.02
C ASP A 59 0.45 -40.68 -1.16
N SER A 60 1.00 -39.48 -1.37
CA SER A 60 0.67 -38.65 -2.52
C SER A 60 1.08 -39.30 -3.84
N ALA A 61 2.28 -39.91 -3.90
CA ALA A 61 2.77 -40.62 -5.09
C ALA A 61 1.93 -41.86 -5.42
N ALA A 62 1.33 -42.52 -4.42
CA ALA A 62 0.43 -43.66 -4.62
C ALA A 62 -0.92 -43.27 -5.26
N THR A 63 -1.32 -42.00 -5.20
CA THR A 63 -2.55 -41.46 -5.81
C THR A 63 -2.35 -40.94 -7.24
N LEU A 64 -1.10 -40.81 -7.69
CA LEU A 64 -0.78 -40.33 -9.05
C LEU A 64 -0.89 -41.47 -10.08
N PRO A 65 -1.48 -41.23 -11.26
CA PRO A 65 -1.52 -42.23 -12.33
C PRO A 65 -0.10 -42.53 -12.84
N PRO A 66 0.21 -43.78 -13.24
CA PRO A 66 1.54 -44.13 -13.72
C PRO A 66 1.90 -43.34 -14.99
N LEU A 67 3.04 -42.68 -14.96
CA LEU A 67 3.62 -41.99 -16.11
C LEU A 67 3.82 -42.99 -17.27
N LYS A 68 3.06 -42.80 -18.34
CA LYS A 68 3.33 -43.45 -19.64
C LYS A 68 4.52 -42.73 -20.29
N LEU A 69 5.72 -43.27 -20.08
CA LEU A 69 6.86 -42.90 -20.89
C LEU A 69 6.61 -43.30 -22.36
N PRO A 70 6.87 -42.42 -23.34
CA PRO A 70 6.76 -42.77 -24.76
C PRO A 70 7.71 -43.93 -25.10
N ALA A 71 7.25 -44.87 -25.92
CA ALA A 71 8.08 -45.96 -26.40
C ALA A 71 9.34 -45.40 -27.13
N PRO A 72 10.52 -46.02 -26.93
CA PRO A 72 11.75 -45.53 -27.53
C PRO A 72 11.67 -45.59 -29.05
N SER A 73 11.74 -44.43 -29.71
CA SER A 73 11.80 -44.37 -31.17
C SER A 73 13.12 -44.98 -31.64
N THR A 74 13.02 -46.10 -32.32
CA THR A 74 14.12 -46.78 -33.00
C THR A 74 14.53 -45.98 -34.24
N SER A 75 15.55 -45.12 -34.14
CA SER A 75 16.57 -44.94 -35.19
C SER A 75 17.50 -43.75 -34.94
N ARG A 76 18.71 -44.01 -34.43
CA ARG A 76 19.98 -43.51 -34.99
C ARG A 76 21.14 -44.33 -34.41
N ARG A 77 21.93 -44.93 -35.30
CA ARG A 77 23.07 -45.80 -35.01
C ARG A 77 24.13 -45.05 -34.19
N ILE A 78 24.45 -45.58 -33.02
CA ILE A 78 25.68 -45.25 -32.29
C ILE A 78 26.85 -45.94 -33.01
N VAL A 79 27.80 -45.16 -33.51
CA VAL A 79 29.14 -45.66 -33.89
C VAL A 79 30.01 -45.55 -32.65
N PRO A 80 30.61 -46.64 -32.14
CA PRO A 80 31.48 -46.56 -30.97
C PRO A 80 32.86 -46.03 -31.38
N ILE A 81 33.31 -44.94 -30.76
CA ILE A 81 34.72 -44.54 -30.80
C ILE A 81 35.42 -45.12 -29.57
N ALA A 82 36.43 -45.94 -29.84
CA ALA A 82 37.29 -46.62 -28.88
C ALA A 82 38.22 -45.63 -28.13
N PRO A 83 38.74 -46.01 -26.93
CA PRO A 83 39.55 -45.12 -26.11
C PRO A 83 41.00 -45.04 -26.63
N PHE A 84 41.58 -43.85 -26.65
CA PHE A 84 43.02 -43.67 -26.86
C PHE A 84 43.69 -42.99 -25.66
N ALA A 85 44.78 -43.65 -25.26
CA ALA A 85 45.69 -43.36 -24.15
C ALA A 85 46.68 -42.21 -24.47
N PRO A 86 47.56 -41.80 -23.54
CA PRO A 86 48.21 -40.49 -23.53
C PRO A 86 49.51 -40.42 -24.34
N THR A 87 50.00 -39.18 -24.51
CA THR A 87 51.34 -38.68 -24.92
C THR A 87 51.51 -38.16 -26.37
N LYS A 88 51.79 -36.85 -26.50
CA LYS A 88 53.12 -36.29 -26.87
C LYS A 88 53.15 -34.75 -26.88
N THR A 89 53.97 -34.22 -25.96
CA THR A 89 54.90 -33.07 -26.03
C THR A 89 54.76 -31.98 -27.10
N LEU A 90 54.75 -30.74 -26.58
CA LEU A 90 55.01 -29.40 -27.15
C LEU A 90 56.13 -29.29 -28.21
N PRO A 91 56.12 -28.18 -28.97
CA PRO A 91 57.32 -27.37 -29.17
C PRO A 91 57.18 -25.93 -28.61
N LYS A 92 58.24 -25.48 -27.93
CA LYS A 92 58.52 -24.07 -27.55
C LYS A 92 59.28 -23.35 -28.69
N PRO A 93 59.47 -22.01 -28.62
CA PRO A 93 59.61 -21.12 -29.77
C PRO A 93 61.07 -20.87 -30.18
N GLU A 94 61.26 -20.36 -31.41
CA GLU A 94 62.50 -19.71 -31.84
C GLU A 94 62.23 -18.22 -32.15
N ASN A 95 62.91 -17.34 -31.42
CA ASN A 95 63.12 -15.90 -31.64
C ASN A 95 64.60 -15.75 -32.13
N PRO A 96 65.19 -14.60 -32.58
CA PRO A 96 64.74 -13.20 -32.47
C PRO A 96 65.14 -12.25 -33.63
N SER A 97 64.92 -10.94 -33.39
CA SER A 97 65.47 -9.71 -34.03
C SER A 97 64.49 -8.96 -34.94
N MET A 98 64.46 -7.64 -35.05
CA MET A 98 64.87 -6.47 -34.26
C MET A 98 64.41 -5.23 -35.06
N LEU A 99 63.85 -4.22 -34.37
CA LEU A 99 64.01 -2.76 -34.62
C LEU A 99 63.33 -2.04 -35.83
N ASN A 100 62.68 -0.93 -35.42
CA ASN A 100 62.56 0.42 -36.04
C ASN A 100 61.34 0.76 -36.92
N HIS A 101 60.48 1.67 -36.42
CA HIS A 101 60.40 3.13 -36.73
C HIS A 101 59.15 3.70 -35.99
N ALA A 102 59.27 4.57 -34.98
CA ALA A 102 59.22 6.06 -35.06
C ALA A 102 57.91 6.57 -35.73
N GLN A 103 57.08 7.48 -35.18
CA GLN A 103 57.40 8.82 -34.65
C GLN A 103 56.25 9.42 -33.79
N ILE A 104 56.64 10.16 -32.75
CA ILE A 104 55.87 11.22 -32.07
C ILE A 104 56.53 12.56 -32.45
N PRO A 105 55.79 13.67 -32.65
CA PRO A 105 56.34 15.00 -32.53
C PRO A 105 55.84 15.74 -31.28
N LEU A 106 56.83 16.27 -30.55
CA LEU A 106 56.78 17.20 -29.41
C LEU A 106 56.64 18.67 -29.87
N LEU A 107 55.89 19.48 -29.13
CA LEU A 107 56.07 20.93 -28.96
C LEU A 107 55.35 21.37 -27.66
N LYS A 108 55.83 22.23 -26.76
CA LYS A 108 57.15 22.75 -26.36
C LYS A 108 56.93 23.51 -25.05
N ILE A 109 57.93 23.46 -24.17
CA ILE A 109 58.03 23.95 -22.79
C ILE A 109 58.24 25.49 -22.68
N ARG A 110 57.86 26.10 -21.53
CA ARG A 110 58.62 27.12 -20.72
C ARG A 110 57.93 27.40 -19.37
N TYR A 111 58.45 26.95 -18.20
CA TYR A 111 59.37 27.58 -17.20
C TYR A 111 58.82 28.90 -16.55
N LEU A 112 58.84 29.19 -15.24
CA LEU A 112 59.86 29.12 -14.15
C LEU A 112 59.19 29.16 -12.74
N ARG A 113 59.59 28.30 -11.77
CA ARG A 113 60.44 28.54 -10.55
C ARG A 113 59.93 29.50 -9.44
N GLY A 114 59.88 28.97 -8.20
CA GLY A 114 60.72 29.48 -7.10
C GLY A 114 60.02 29.95 -5.81
N SER A 115 60.00 29.07 -4.81
CA SER A 115 59.65 29.35 -3.40
C SER A 115 60.85 29.90 -2.61
N LEU A 116 60.63 30.85 -1.69
CA LEU A 116 61.39 31.11 -0.44
C LEU A 116 60.67 32.25 0.30
N ALA A 117 59.88 31.97 1.35
CA ALA A 117 60.29 31.86 2.76
C ALA A 117 60.64 33.20 3.44
N LEU A 118 59.71 33.69 4.26
CA LEU A 118 59.95 34.26 5.61
C LEU A 118 58.54 34.40 6.26
N VAL A 119 58.16 33.54 7.21
CA VAL A 119 58.51 33.54 8.64
C VAL A 119 57.66 34.50 9.46
N ALA A 120 57.18 33.93 10.58
CA ALA A 120 56.54 34.54 11.73
C ALA A 120 55.07 34.94 11.52
N ALA A 121 54.10 34.31 12.15
CA ALA A 121 54.09 33.68 13.47
C ALA A 121 52.96 32.63 13.45
N LEU A 122 53.26 31.37 13.74
CA LEU A 122 53.12 30.81 15.10
C LEU A 122 51.62 30.75 15.52
N ILE A 123 51.05 29.63 15.95
CA ILE A 123 51.64 28.37 16.38
C ILE A 123 50.51 27.40 16.78
N LEU A 124 50.84 26.11 16.75
CA LEU A 124 50.24 24.96 17.46
C LEU A 124 48.80 24.55 17.06
N VAL A 125 48.54 23.43 16.36
CA VAL A 125 48.89 22.01 16.63
C VAL A 125 48.12 21.45 17.83
N LEU A 126 47.18 20.56 17.48
CA LEU A 126 46.74 19.34 18.18
C LEU A 126 45.62 19.42 19.24
N PHE A 127 44.68 18.49 19.03
CA PHE A 127 44.10 17.56 20.00
C PHE A 127 43.24 18.11 21.14
N GLY A 128 42.02 17.54 21.23
CA GLY A 128 41.74 16.61 22.33
C GLY A 128 41.26 17.21 23.65
N THR A 129 39.97 16.97 23.91
CA THR A 129 39.36 16.65 25.21
C THR A 129 39.27 17.72 26.33
N PHE A 130 38.03 17.80 26.85
CA PHE A 130 37.64 17.93 28.27
C PHE A 130 37.46 19.33 28.91
N VAL A 131 36.17 19.67 29.10
CA VAL A 131 35.49 19.96 30.40
C VAL A 131 35.27 21.41 30.92
N LEU A 132 33.97 21.63 31.19
CA LEU A 132 33.24 22.48 32.17
C LEU A 132 33.14 24.02 32.05
N ALA A 133 31.88 24.44 31.92
CA ALA A 133 31.15 25.49 32.65
C ALA A 133 31.64 26.95 32.59
N GLN A 134 30.82 27.84 32.02
CA GLN A 134 30.07 28.91 32.71
C GLN A 134 29.24 29.70 31.68
N GLY A 135 27.98 30.00 32.03
CA GLY A 135 27.02 30.69 31.18
C GLY A 135 27.19 32.21 31.12
N ILE A 136 26.64 32.81 30.08
CA ILE A 136 26.20 34.21 30.03
C ILE A 136 24.91 34.25 29.20
N ASP A 137 23.85 34.72 29.84
CA ASP A 137 22.55 35.05 29.26
C ASP A 137 22.59 36.28 28.35
N GLY A 138 21.73 36.24 27.32
CA GLY A 138 20.86 37.37 26.96
C GLY A 138 21.36 38.36 25.91
N LEU A 139 20.76 38.30 24.71
CA LEU A 139 20.33 39.43 23.88
C LEU A 139 19.42 38.90 22.73
N PHE A 140 18.11 39.09 22.90
CA PHE A 140 16.92 38.79 22.06
C PHE A 140 16.94 39.28 20.58
N PRO A 141 15.92 39.02 19.72
CA PRO A 141 14.86 37.96 19.68
C PRO A 141 14.66 37.30 18.27
N ALA A 142 14.08 36.10 18.19
CA ALA A 142 13.27 35.62 17.05
C ALA A 142 12.39 34.44 17.50
N GLU A 143 11.17 34.37 16.96
CA GLU A 143 10.03 33.51 17.34
C GLU A 143 10.34 32.00 17.44
N GLU A 144 9.99 31.38 18.57
CA GLU A 144 9.96 29.93 18.79
C GLU A 144 8.49 29.46 18.85
N SER A 145 8.14 28.54 17.95
CA SER A 145 7.05 27.58 18.12
C SER A 145 7.34 26.64 19.30
N ASP A 146 6.33 26.33 20.11
CA ASP A 146 6.47 25.49 21.31
C ASP A 146 7.17 24.13 21.03
N PRO A 147 8.20 23.74 21.81
CA PRO A 147 8.79 22.41 21.70
C PRO A 147 7.92 21.36 22.43
N ILE A 148 7.60 20.28 21.72
CA ILE A 148 7.05 19.04 22.28
C ILE A 148 8.03 18.49 23.33
N VAL A 149 7.60 18.46 24.59
CA VAL A 149 8.39 17.92 25.71
C VAL A 149 8.29 16.40 25.73
N TYR A 150 9.39 15.72 25.40
CA TYR A 150 9.55 14.29 25.70
C TYR A 150 9.85 14.10 27.20
N HIS A 151 8.88 13.62 27.96
CA HIS A 151 9.11 13.21 29.36
C HIS A 151 9.73 11.81 29.41
N THR A 152 11.07 11.73 29.46
CA THR A 152 11.76 10.53 29.97
C THR A 152 11.93 10.68 31.48
N GLY A 153 11.04 10.07 32.26
CA GLY A 153 11.16 10.03 33.71
C GLY A 153 12.31 9.12 34.14
N GLN A 154 13.49 9.70 34.43
CA GLN A 154 14.56 8.98 35.10
C GLN A 154 14.21 8.76 36.58
N ALA A 155 13.91 7.51 36.96
CA ALA A 155 13.87 7.09 38.36
C ALA A 155 15.28 7.16 38.97
N THR A 156 15.46 8.04 39.96
CA THR A 156 16.74 8.24 40.65
C THR A 156 16.96 7.16 41.71
N LEU A 157 17.94 6.28 41.51
CA LEU A 157 18.41 5.30 42.50
C LEU A 157 19.29 6.00 43.56
N LEU A 158 18.76 6.17 44.78
CA LEU A 158 19.55 6.45 45.98
C LEU A 158 19.89 5.12 46.67
N GLY A 159 21.18 4.78 46.71
CA GLY A 159 21.66 3.61 47.45
C GLY A 159 21.69 3.84 48.96
N GLN A 160 21.33 2.81 49.74
CA GLN A 160 22.08 2.35 50.92
C GLN A 160 21.50 1.04 51.50
N THR A 161 22.38 0.02 51.59
CA THR A 161 22.43 -1.09 52.57
C THR A 161 21.14 -1.86 52.92
N GLY A 162 20.93 -2.99 52.24
CA GLY A 162 21.04 -4.31 52.88
C GLY A 162 20.00 -4.71 53.93
N THR A 163 18.73 -4.79 53.55
CA THR A 163 17.86 -5.95 53.84
C THR A 163 17.17 -6.31 52.52
N PRO A 164 17.06 -7.58 52.11
CA PRO A 164 16.34 -7.91 50.88
C PRO A 164 14.87 -7.58 51.12
N LEU A 165 14.41 -6.47 50.53
CA LEU A 165 12.99 -6.20 50.36
C LEU A 165 12.42 -7.38 49.52
N PRO A 166 11.22 -7.89 49.84
CA PRO A 166 10.60 -8.90 49.00
C PRO A 166 10.53 -8.32 47.58
N THR A 167 11.14 -9.00 46.62
CA THR A 167 10.96 -8.68 45.21
C THR A 167 9.47 -8.78 44.93
N LEU A 168 8.85 -7.68 44.50
CA LEU A 168 7.43 -7.69 44.14
C LEU A 168 7.17 -8.84 43.15
N PRO A 169 5.99 -9.48 43.19
CA PRO A 169 5.57 -10.39 42.13
C PRO A 169 5.54 -9.66 40.78
N THR A 170 5.76 -10.36 39.66
CA THR A 170 5.54 -9.76 38.33
C THR A 170 4.06 -9.45 38.12
N ALA A 171 3.73 -8.61 37.14
CA ALA A 171 2.34 -8.25 36.85
C ALA A 171 1.49 -9.50 36.56
N TYR A 172 2.07 -10.51 35.91
CA TYR A 172 1.41 -11.80 35.68
C TYR A 172 1.26 -12.64 36.97
N ASP A 173 2.26 -12.65 37.85
CA ASP A 173 2.16 -13.34 39.15
C ASP A 173 1.06 -12.72 40.03
N VAL A 174 0.85 -11.40 39.94
CA VAL A 174 -0.27 -10.70 40.59
C VAL A 174 -1.61 -11.22 40.08
N LEU A 175 -1.76 -11.36 38.76
CA LEU A 175 -2.99 -11.89 38.14
C LEU A 175 -3.27 -13.34 38.55
N GLN A 176 -2.23 -14.17 38.67
CA GLN A 176 -2.36 -15.58 39.07
C GLN A 176 -2.64 -15.76 40.57
N ALA A 177 -2.18 -14.83 41.40
CA ALA A 177 -2.38 -14.89 42.84
C ALA A 177 -3.80 -14.49 43.28
N ASP A 178 -4.53 -13.75 42.44
CA ASP A 178 -5.89 -13.30 42.72
C ASP A 178 -6.95 -14.23 42.07
N PRO A 179 -7.77 -14.94 42.86
CA PRO A 179 -8.82 -15.81 42.34
C PRO A 179 -9.83 -15.08 41.44
N ASP A 180 -10.09 -13.79 41.69
CA ASP A 180 -11.09 -13.00 40.99
C ASP A 180 -10.58 -12.48 39.62
N LEU A 181 -9.30 -12.69 39.30
CA LEU A 181 -8.67 -12.32 38.02
C LEU A 181 -8.22 -13.54 37.21
N SER A 182 -8.46 -14.75 37.73
CA SER A 182 -7.92 -16.00 37.20
C SER A 182 -8.38 -16.33 35.78
N HIS A 183 -9.56 -15.89 35.35
CA HIS A 183 -10.05 -16.12 33.99
C HIS A 183 -9.31 -15.26 32.96
N PHE A 184 -9.03 -14.00 33.29
CA PHE A 184 -8.21 -13.12 32.45
C PHE A 184 -6.75 -13.62 32.41
N ALA A 185 -6.21 -14.09 33.53
CA ALA A 185 -4.88 -14.67 33.61
C ALA A 185 -4.75 -15.95 32.76
N ALA A 186 -5.76 -16.82 32.79
CA ALA A 186 -5.83 -18.01 31.94
C ALA A 186 -5.92 -17.65 30.45
N ALA A 187 -6.62 -16.58 30.11
CA ALA A 187 -6.70 -16.03 28.76
C ALA A 187 -5.32 -15.57 28.23
N ILE A 188 -4.52 -14.88 29.05
CA ILE A 188 -3.14 -14.49 28.70
C ILE A 188 -2.22 -15.72 28.55
N ALA A 189 -2.40 -16.75 29.37
CA ALA A 189 -1.62 -17.98 29.24
C ALA A 189 -1.93 -18.71 27.93
N ALA A 190 -3.20 -18.74 27.54
CA ALA A 190 -3.68 -19.43 26.34
C ALA A 190 -3.29 -18.71 25.03
N SER A 191 -3.06 -17.39 25.07
CA SER A 191 -2.64 -16.61 23.89
C SER A 191 -1.17 -16.73 23.52
N GLY A 192 -0.35 -17.47 24.28
CA GLY A 192 1.10 -17.52 24.05
C GLY A 192 1.85 -16.24 24.45
N TRP A 193 1.16 -15.25 25.04
CA TRP A 193 1.73 -13.94 25.42
C TRP A 193 2.44 -13.94 26.78
N LEU A 194 2.55 -15.11 27.41
CA LEU A 194 3.14 -15.29 28.72
C LEU A 194 4.56 -14.72 28.81
N THR A 195 5.36 -14.86 27.76
CA THR A 195 6.73 -14.32 27.71
C THR A 195 6.81 -12.81 27.70
N ASN A 196 5.76 -12.10 27.27
CA ASN A 196 5.77 -10.64 27.13
C ASN A 196 5.36 -9.96 28.44
N VAL A 197 4.40 -10.53 29.18
CA VAL A 197 3.98 -10.04 30.51
C VAL A 197 4.92 -10.44 31.65
N THR A 198 5.83 -11.38 31.39
CA THR A 198 6.82 -11.87 32.38
C THR A 198 8.24 -11.33 32.14
N GLN A 199 8.48 -10.60 31.04
CA GLN A 199 9.77 -9.95 30.75
C GLN A 199 10.03 -8.71 31.64
N SER A 200 11.30 -8.26 31.67
CA SER A 200 11.79 -7.21 32.57
C SER A 200 11.53 -5.76 32.11
N GLU A 201 10.81 -5.55 31.01
CA GLU A 201 10.46 -4.20 30.53
C GLU A 201 9.22 -3.66 31.25
N PRO A 202 9.13 -2.34 31.51
CA PRO A 202 8.00 -1.77 32.24
C PRO A 202 6.68 -1.89 31.45
N ILE A 203 5.61 -2.34 32.10
CA ILE A 203 4.31 -2.61 31.49
C ILE A 203 3.13 -2.15 32.35
N THR A 204 2.04 -1.76 31.70
CA THR A 204 0.77 -1.45 32.37
C THR A 204 -0.32 -2.38 31.82
N ILE A 205 -0.90 -3.21 32.68
CA ILE A 205 -1.97 -4.16 32.31
C ILE A 205 -3.30 -3.70 32.91
N PHE A 206 -4.30 -3.52 32.07
CA PHE A 206 -5.69 -3.30 32.47
C PHE A 206 -6.41 -4.65 32.53
N VAL A 207 -6.97 -5.03 33.67
CA VAL A 207 -7.56 -6.34 33.90
C VAL A 207 -9.03 -6.23 34.28
N LEU A 208 -9.83 -7.16 33.75
CA LEU A 208 -11.24 -7.32 34.12
C LEU A 208 -11.39 -8.43 35.18
N PRO A 209 -12.17 -8.18 36.25
CA PRO A 209 -12.63 -9.24 37.14
C PRO A 209 -13.41 -10.33 36.40
N ASN A 210 -13.39 -11.56 36.92
CA ASN A 210 -14.02 -12.71 36.30
C ASN A 210 -15.50 -12.49 35.94
N ASP A 211 -16.28 -11.84 36.82
CA ASP A 211 -17.70 -11.57 36.60
C ASP A 211 -17.97 -10.56 35.47
N VAL A 212 -17.01 -9.66 35.21
CA VAL A 212 -17.05 -8.72 34.07
C VAL A 212 -16.52 -9.38 32.79
N PHE A 213 -15.54 -10.27 32.91
CA PHE A 213 -14.85 -10.90 31.78
C PHE A 213 -15.60 -12.08 31.17
N GLU A 214 -16.22 -12.94 31.99
CA GLU A 214 -16.91 -14.16 31.55
C GLU A 214 -18.03 -13.91 30.53
N PRO A 215 -18.90 -12.89 30.67
CA PRO A 215 -19.95 -12.62 29.68
C PRO A 215 -19.36 -12.26 28.31
N ILE A 216 -18.29 -11.47 28.30
CA ILE A 216 -17.59 -11.05 27.07
C ILE A 216 -16.95 -12.26 26.41
N GLN A 217 -16.25 -13.08 27.19
CA GLN A 217 -15.63 -14.31 26.72
C GLN A 217 -16.67 -15.27 26.10
N ALA A 218 -17.85 -15.40 26.72
CA ALA A 218 -18.93 -16.22 26.19
C ALA A 218 -19.53 -15.66 24.89
N GLU A 219 -19.62 -14.34 24.75
CA GLU A 219 -20.15 -13.66 23.57
C GLU A 219 -19.25 -13.83 22.34
N ILE A 220 -17.93 -13.84 22.54
CA ILE A 220 -16.93 -14.01 21.47
C ILE A 220 -16.51 -15.47 21.23
N ALA A 221 -16.82 -16.39 22.16
CA ALA A 221 -16.48 -17.82 22.05
C ALA A 221 -16.95 -18.52 20.76
N PRO A 222 -18.14 -18.23 20.17
CA PRO A 222 -18.58 -18.87 18.93
C PRO A 222 -17.69 -18.51 17.72
N VAL A 223 -17.07 -17.33 17.74
CA VAL A 223 -16.22 -16.80 16.67
C VAL A 223 -14.79 -17.37 16.74
N ILE A 224 -14.39 -17.83 17.93
CA ILE A 224 -13.05 -18.36 18.22
C ILE A 224 -12.97 -19.88 17.97
N ALA A 225 -14.12 -20.56 17.84
CA ALA A 225 -14.19 -22.02 17.71
C ALA A 225 -13.70 -22.60 16.36
N GLU A 226 -13.30 -21.76 15.40
CA GLU A 226 -12.76 -22.16 14.08
C GLU A 226 -11.21 -22.16 14.01
N GLY A 227 -10.51 -22.24 15.15
CA GLY A 227 -9.07 -22.50 15.16
C GLY A 227 -8.17 -21.30 14.80
N SER A 228 -8.67 -20.08 14.98
CA SER A 228 -7.86 -18.87 14.81
C SER A 228 -7.09 -18.52 16.09
N SER A 229 -5.84 -18.07 15.94
CA SER A 229 -4.91 -17.66 17.01
C SER A 229 -5.22 -16.26 17.58
N ASP A 230 -6.41 -15.71 17.32
CA ASP A 230 -6.64 -14.26 17.35
C ASP A 230 -7.31 -13.73 18.63
N TRP A 231 -7.18 -14.48 19.74
CA TRP A 231 -7.40 -13.94 21.09
C TRP A 231 -6.44 -12.79 21.42
N GLU A 232 -5.28 -12.76 20.76
CA GLU A 232 -4.23 -11.75 20.94
C GLU A 232 -4.74 -10.32 20.69
N GLY A 233 -5.54 -10.11 19.62
CA GLY A 233 -6.10 -8.81 19.24
C GLY A 233 -6.93 -8.14 20.33
N TYR A 234 -7.81 -8.91 20.97
CA TYR A 234 -8.64 -8.41 22.07
C TYR A 234 -7.79 -8.13 23.30
N LEU A 235 -6.82 -8.98 23.62
CA LEU A 235 -5.92 -8.76 24.76
C LEU A 235 -4.99 -7.56 24.56
N PHE A 236 -4.60 -7.21 23.32
CA PHE A 236 -3.76 -6.04 23.03
C PHE A 236 -4.41 -4.70 23.39
N SER A 237 -5.74 -4.60 23.44
CA SER A 237 -6.40 -3.37 23.90
C SER A 237 -6.30 -3.14 25.41
N TYR A 238 -5.85 -4.16 26.16
CA TYR A 238 -5.76 -4.13 27.62
C TYR A 238 -4.33 -3.99 28.12
N VAL A 239 -3.35 -3.78 27.25
CA VAL A 239 -1.95 -3.70 27.66
C VAL A 239 -1.24 -2.55 26.96
N VAL A 240 -0.51 -1.76 27.74
CA VAL A 240 0.22 -0.58 27.27
C VAL A 240 1.67 -0.67 27.76
N ASN A 241 2.59 -0.19 26.93
CA ASN A 241 4.00 -0.06 27.28
C ASN A 241 4.23 1.01 28.35
N ASP A 242 5.33 0.84 29.08
CA ASP A 242 5.71 1.62 30.25
C ASP A 242 4.87 1.33 31.52
N ALA A 243 5.42 1.70 32.67
CA ALA A 243 4.78 1.54 33.97
C ALA A 243 4.09 2.86 34.38
N TRP A 244 2.78 2.93 34.16
CA TRP A 244 1.96 4.07 34.51
C TRP A 244 1.15 3.75 35.77
N SER A 245 1.37 4.50 36.84
CA SER A 245 0.43 4.49 37.97
C SER A 245 -0.85 5.25 37.60
N ARG A 246 -1.92 5.05 38.38
CA ARG A 246 -3.19 5.77 38.19
C ARG A 246 -3.03 7.28 38.17
N ASP A 247 -2.20 7.82 39.06
CA ASP A 247 -1.96 9.26 39.15
C ASP A 247 -1.15 9.79 37.96
N GLN A 248 -0.22 8.96 37.43
CA GLN A 248 0.50 9.30 36.21
C GLN A 248 -0.40 9.25 34.99
N LEU A 249 -1.28 8.24 34.87
CA LEU A 249 -2.32 8.20 33.83
C LEU A 249 -3.19 9.47 33.91
N ALA A 250 -3.65 9.84 35.10
CA ALA A 250 -4.45 11.06 35.29
C ALA A 250 -3.68 12.37 35.03
N ALA A 251 -2.36 12.33 34.83
CA ALA A 251 -1.54 13.49 34.51
C ALA A 251 -1.08 13.51 33.04
N LEU A 252 -1.42 12.48 32.25
CA LEU A 252 -1.10 12.40 30.83
C LEU A 252 -2.07 13.25 29.98
N PRO A 253 -1.68 13.63 28.76
CA PRO A 253 -2.58 14.23 27.79
C PRO A 253 -3.81 13.32 27.52
N PRO A 254 -4.94 13.87 27.02
CA PRO A 254 -6.20 13.13 26.80
C PRO A 254 -6.07 11.90 25.88
N GLU A 255 -5.01 11.81 25.08
CA GLU A 255 -4.66 10.63 24.29
C GLU A 255 -3.28 10.10 24.69
N VAL A 256 -3.21 8.81 25.03
CA VAL A 256 -1.96 8.09 25.21
C VAL A 256 -1.86 7.02 24.13
N ARG A 257 -0.82 7.12 23.29
CA ARG A 257 -0.53 6.12 22.24
C ARG A 257 0.40 5.05 22.80
N GLY A 258 -0.10 3.83 22.96
CA GLY A 258 0.75 2.65 23.15
C GLY A 258 1.25 2.17 21.79
N TYR A 259 2.56 2.04 21.61
CA TYR A 259 3.17 1.47 20.40
C TYR A 259 3.68 0.06 20.71
N PHE A 260 3.30 -0.95 19.93
CA PHE A 260 4.01 -2.22 19.84
C PHE A 260 4.21 -2.58 18.36
N GLU A 261 5.46 -2.86 17.98
CA GLU A 261 5.83 -3.33 16.64
C GLU A 261 6.08 -4.84 16.65
N ARG A 262 5.44 -5.57 15.75
CA ARG A 262 5.83 -6.94 15.38
C ARG A 262 5.49 -7.18 13.90
N GLY A 263 6.50 -7.53 13.10
CA GLY A 263 6.30 -7.97 11.71
C GLY A 263 5.85 -6.89 10.71
N GLY A 264 6.11 -5.60 10.98
CA GLY A 264 5.76 -4.50 10.07
C GLY A 264 4.31 -3.99 10.18
N TYR A 265 3.49 -4.55 11.09
CA TYR A 265 2.16 -4.03 11.41
C TYR A 265 2.19 -3.31 12.76
N SER A 266 1.67 -2.07 12.78
CA SER A 266 1.51 -1.25 13.97
C SER A 266 0.09 -1.40 14.51
N TYR A 267 -0.10 -2.22 15.54
CA TYR A 267 -1.38 -2.33 16.24
C TYR A 267 -1.46 -1.25 17.32
N GLY A 268 -1.98 -0.06 16.97
CA GLY A 268 -2.15 1.04 17.91
C GLY A 268 -3.43 0.89 18.72
N SER A 269 -3.36 0.42 19.96
CA SER A 269 -4.44 0.62 20.93
C SER A 269 -4.38 2.08 21.43
N LYS A 270 -5.30 2.92 20.96
CA LYS A 270 -5.47 4.27 21.52
C LYS A 270 -6.17 4.15 22.87
N LEU A 271 -5.47 4.46 23.95
CA LEU A 271 -6.08 4.63 25.27
C LEU A 271 -6.49 6.10 25.42
N GLN A 272 -7.79 6.35 25.42
CA GLN A 272 -8.36 7.68 25.65
C GLN A 272 -8.59 7.90 27.14
N LEU A 273 -8.13 9.05 27.64
CA LEU A 273 -8.26 9.44 29.03
C LEU A 273 -9.27 10.57 29.15
N GLY A 274 -10.38 10.30 29.84
CA GLY A 274 -11.42 11.25 30.18
C GLY A 274 -11.69 11.31 31.68
N TYR A 275 -12.68 12.08 32.11
CA TYR A 275 -13.11 12.13 33.50
C TYR A 275 -14.64 12.07 33.59
N ASP A 276 -15.16 11.39 34.60
CA ASP A 276 -16.59 11.31 34.89
C ASP A 276 -17.12 12.61 35.56
N ALA A 277 -18.42 12.66 35.82
CA ALA A 277 -19.07 13.81 36.45
C ALA A 277 -18.57 14.13 37.88
N ASN A 278 -17.83 13.21 38.51
CA ASN A 278 -17.24 13.37 39.83
C ASN A 278 -15.73 13.67 39.77
N GLY A 279 -15.16 13.82 38.56
CA GLY A 279 -13.74 14.05 38.33
C GLY A 279 -12.87 12.79 38.44
N ALA A 280 -13.48 11.59 38.40
CA ALA A 280 -12.75 10.33 38.39
C ALA A 280 -12.29 9.98 36.97
N LEU A 281 -11.05 9.52 36.83
CA LEU A 281 -10.46 9.10 35.55
C LEU A 281 -11.29 7.99 34.90
N LEU A 282 -11.63 8.19 33.63
CA LEU A 282 -12.46 7.33 32.80
C LEU A 282 -11.65 6.92 31.56
N LEU A 283 -11.43 5.62 31.38
CA LEU A 283 -10.67 5.06 30.27
C LEU A 283 -11.62 4.71 29.12
N ASN A 284 -11.29 5.18 27.90
CA ASN A 284 -12.11 5.03 26.69
C ASN A 284 -13.59 5.43 26.86
N GLY A 285 -13.87 6.34 27.82
CA GLY A 285 -15.24 6.74 28.15
C GLY A 285 -16.09 5.66 28.82
N MET A 286 -15.51 4.51 29.21
CA MET A 286 -16.26 3.33 29.67
C MET A 286 -15.84 2.82 31.05
N ALA A 287 -14.55 2.79 31.35
CA ALA A 287 -14.04 2.05 32.49
C ALA A 287 -13.34 2.95 33.52
N HIS A 288 -13.62 2.73 34.80
CA HIS A 288 -12.85 3.29 35.90
C HIS A 288 -11.83 2.29 36.40
N ILE A 289 -10.67 2.81 36.82
CA ILE A 289 -9.71 2.04 37.61
C ILE A 289 -10.26 1.92 39.02
N THR A 290 -10.76 0.75 39.37
CA THR A 290 -11.27 0.43 40.71
C THR A 290 -10.14 0.15 41.68
N GLN A 291 -9.07 -0.47 41.20
CA GLN A 291 -7.88 -0.81 41.99
C GLN A 291 -6.61 -0.73 41.15
N THR A 292 -5.50 -0.37 41.79
CA THR A 292 -4.16 -0.39 41.18
C THR A 292 -3.25 -1.23 42.06
N ILE A 293 -2.54 -2.17 41.44
CA ILE A 293 -1.59 -3.06 42.11
C ILE A 293 -0.22 -2.84 41.48
N GLU A 294 0.78 -2.57 42.32
CA GLU A 294 2.17 -2.43 41.91
C GLU A 294 2.82 -3.81 41.75
N ALA A 295 3.56 -3.99 40.67
CA ALA A 295 4.25 -5.22 40.33
C ALA A 295 5.73 -4.95 39.99
N ALA A 296 6.58 -5.98 40.02
CA ALA A 296 8.01 -5.83 39.77
C ALA A 296 8.37 -5.26 38.39
N ASN A 297 7.49 -5.43 37.39
CA ASN A 297 7.66 -4.94 36.04
C ASN A 297 6.58 -3.90 35.65
N GLY A 298 5.84 -3.31 36.60
CA GLY A 298 4.95 -2.17 36.32
C GLY A 298 3.65 -2.17 37.12
N TYR A 299 2.50 -1.95 36.49
CA TYR A 299 1.20 -1.81 37.17
C TYR A 299 0.11 -2.70 36.59
N VAL A 300 -0.76 -3.20 37.48
CA VAL A 300 -2.02 -3.88 37.13
C VAL A 300 -3.19 -3.01 37.60
N HIS A 301 -4.03 -2.56 36.67
CA HIS A 301 -5.22 -1.77 36.92
C HIS A 301 -6.48 -2.62 36.76
N ILE A 302 -7.21 -2.84 37.85
CA ILE A 302 -8.50 -3.54 37.80
C ILE A 302 -9.58 -2.55 37.36
N LEU A 303 -10.40 -2.97 36.41
CA LEU A 303 -11.48 -2.16 35.83
C LEU A 303 -12.87 -2.62 36.28
N ASP A 304 -13.83 -1.70 36.32
CA ASP A 304 -15.25 -2.00 36.53
C ASP A 304 -16.02 -2.33 35.24
N ALA A 305 -15.43 -2.03 34.09
CA ALA A 305 -16.02 -2.20 32.76
C ALA A 305 -14.93 -2.46 31.70
N PRO A 306 -15.29 -3.06 30.54
CA PRO A 306 -14.33 -3.31 29.46
C PRO A 306 -13.85 -2.03 28.77
N LEU A 307 -12.62 -2.05 28.24
CA LEU A 307 -12.03 -0.98 27.41
C LEU A 307 -12.50 -1.04 25.95
N VAL A 308 -13.02 -2.19 25.52
CA VAL A 308 -13.58 -2.46 24.19
C VAL A 308 -14.74 -3.44 24.38
N THR A 309 -15.90 -3.18 23.78
CA THR A 309 -17.03 -4.12 23.86
C THR A 309 -16.80 -5.34 22.97
N ALA A 310 -17.35 -6.50 23.37
CA ALA A 310 -17.34 -7.72 22.55
C ALA A 310 -17.81 -7.45 21.11
N ARG A 311 -18.88 -6.66 20.98
CA ARG A 311 -19.47 -6.23 19.71
C ARG A 311 -18.52 -5.39 18.85
N SER A 312 -17.85 -4.39 19.43
CA SER A 312 -16.87 -3.56 18.72
C SER A 312 -15.68 -4.39 18.20
N PHE A 313 -15.25 -5.38 18.98
CA PHE A 313 -14.20 -6.32 18.58
C PHE A 313 -14.66 -7.24 17.44
N LEU A 314 -15.85 -7.83 17.53
CA LEU A 314 -16.41 -8.71 16.49
C LEU A 314 -16.66 -7.99 15.15
N THR A 315 -17.10 -6.73 15.18
CA THR A 315 -17.30 -5.90 13.98
C THR A 315 -15.99 -5.54 13.30
N ALA A 316 -14.93 -5.22 14.06
CA ALA A 316 -13.60 -4.95 13.51
C ALA A 316 -12.91 -6.20 12.95
N TYR A 317 -13.29 -7.39 13.41
CA TYR A 317 -12.59 -8.64 13.11
C TYR A 317 -13.16 -9.45 11.94
N GLN A 318 -14.49 -9.44 11.69
CA GLN A 318 -15.07 -10.36 10.67
C GLN A 318 -15.98 -9.74 9.61
N GLY A 319 -16.29 -8.44 9.62
CA GLY A 319 -17.22 -7.89 8.61
C GLY A 319 -18.58 -8.63 8.54
N ILE A 320 -19.00 -9.25 9.65
CA ILE A 320 -20.23 -10.04 9.74
C ILE A 320 -21.42 -9.11 10.00
N ASP A 321 -22.28 -8.97 9.00
CA ASP A 321 -23.54 -8.19 9.04
C ASP A 321 -24.72 -8.91 9.74
N THR A 322 -24.53 -10.12 10.29
CA THR A 322 -25.66 -11.03 10.58
C THR A 322 -26.04 -11.21 12.05
N ILE A 323 -25.60 -10.35 12.97
CA ILE A 323 -26.19 -10.34 14.32
C ILE A 323 -27.44 -9.45 14.29
N GLU A 324 -28.63 -10.06 14.16
CA GLU A 324 -29.91 -9.39 14.38
C GLU A 324 -29.87 -8.56 15.67
N THR A 325 -30.05 -7.22 15.59
CA THR A 325 -30.76 -6.37 16.57
C THR A 325 -30.55 -4.86 16.36
N ALA A 326 -31.67 -4.13 16.39
CA ALA A 326 -31.89 -2.67 16.51
C ALA A 326 -31.26 -1.75 15.42
N PRO A 327 -32.02 -0.76 14.90
CA PRO A 327 -31.54 0.14 13.86
C PRO A 327 -30.37 1.02 14.36
N THR A 328 -29.34 1.18 13.54
CA THR A 328 -28.28 2.20 13.73
C THR A 328 -28.88 3.60 13.65
N VAL A 329 -28.11 4.63 14.03
CA VAL A 329 -28.56 6.02 13.84
C VAL A 329 -28.92 6.29 12.37
N CYS A 330 -28.17 5.74 11.42
CA CYS A 330 -28.46 5.91 9.99
C CYS A 330 -29.69 5.13 9.53
N ASP A 331 -29.98 3.96 10.11
CA ASP A 331 -31.22 3.22 9.86
C ASP A 331 -32.43 3.98 10.43
N VAL A 332 -32.29 4.52 11.65
CA VAL A 332 -33.33 5.37 12.24
C VAL A 332 -33.59 6.59 11.35
N LEU A 333 -32.57 7.22 10.79
CA LEU A 333 -32.76 8.34 9.86
C LEU A 333 -33.36 7.91 8.52
N ALA A 334 -32.95 6.76 7.98
CA ALA A 334 -33.49 6.22 6.73
C ALA A 334 -35.00 5.90 6.84
N ASP A 335 -35.43 5.40 7.99
CA ASP A 335 -36.84 5.04 8.26
C ASP A 335 -37.73 6.26 8.59
N ASN A 336 -37.17 7.46 8.75
CA ASN A 336 -37.91 8.66 9.13
C ASN A 336 -37.78 9.77 8.05
N PRO A 337 -38.75 9.88 7.11
CA PRO A 337 -38.65 10.79 5.96
C PRO A 337 -38.64 12.27 6.33
N ASP A 338 -39.06 12.64 7.54
CA ASP A 338 -39.04 14.01 8.07
C ASP A 338 -37.61 14.56 8.31
N TYR A 339 -36.58 13.70 8.21
CA TYR A 339 -35.16 14.05 8.41
C TYR A 339 -34.27 13.70 7.21
N SER A 340 -34.88 13.45 6.04
CA SER A 340 -34.18 13.05 4.82
C SER A 340 -33.09 14.03 4.37
N TYR A 341 -33.23 15.34 4.62
CA TYR A 341 -32.19 16.33 4.32
C TYR A 341 -30.94 16.16 5.16
N PHE A 342 -31.09 15.90 6.46
CA PHE A 342 -29.93 15.63 7.32
C PHE A 342 -29.27 14.29 6.96
N LYS A 343 -30.07 13.28 6.58
CA LYS A 343 -29.54 12.01 6.06
C LYS A 343 -28.78 12.19 4.75
N MET A 344 -29.31 12.97 3.81
CA MET A 344 -28.63 13.32 2.56
C MET A 344 -27.30 14.04 2.83
N ALA A 345 -27.29 15.02 3.75
CA ALA A 345 -26.07 15.69 4.19
C ALA A 345 -25.03 14.72 4.76
N LEU A 346 -25.46 13.76 5.57
CA LEU A 346 -24.58 12.74 6.10
C LEU A 346 -24.05 11.81 4.99
N ASP A 347 -24.90 11.41 4.05
CA ASP A 347 -24.53 10.54 2.93
C ASP A 347 -23.58 11.20 1.92
N GLY A 348 -23.63 12.53 1.78
CA GLY A 348 -22.64 13.28 1.00
C GLY A 348 -21.22 13.16 1.52
N LEU A 349 -21.04 12.80 2.79
CA LEU A 349 -19.74 12.59 3.43
C LEU A 349 -19.22 11.14 3.29
N GLN A 350 -19.82 10.31 2.43
CA GLN A 350 -19.44 8.89 2.26
C GLN A 350 -18.06 8.66 1.60
N SER A 351 -17.50 9.67 0.94
CA SER A 351 -16.27 9.56 0.15
C SER A 351 -15.29 10.72 0.42
N GLY A 352 -14.02 10.50 0.10
CA GLY A 352 -12.95 11.49 0.31
C GLY A 352 -12.52 11.63 1.77
N ASN A 353 -11.85 12.74 2.11
CA ASN A 353 -11.24 12.98 3.43
C ASN A 353 -12.25 13.03 4.59
N SER A 354 -13.55 13.15 4.30
CA SER A 354 -14.65 13.21 5.27
C SER A 354 -15.36 11.86 5.49
N ALA A 355 -14.99 10.81 4.73
CA ALA A 355 -15.57 9.46 4.80
C ALA A 355 -15.62 8.89 6.22
N TRP A 356 -14.61 9.21 7.04
CA TRP A 356 -14.55 8.77 8.43
C TRP A 356 -15.74 9.23 9.27
N ILE A 357 -16.33 10.40 9.01
CA ILE A 357 -17.50 10.91 9.74
C ILE A 357 -18.70 10.03 9.45
N TRP A 358 -18.92 9.71 8.16
CA TRP A 358 -19.98 8.80 7.77
C TRP A 358 -19.75 7.40 8.36
N HIS A 359 -18.53 6.88 8.37
CA HIS A 359 -18.22 5.59 8.97
C HIS A 359 -18.46 5.57 10.50
N VAL A 360 -18.09 6.64 11.21
CA VAL A 360 -18.38 6.80 12.65
C VAL A 360 -19.88 6.78 12.90
N VAL A 361 -20.66 7.53 12.12
CA VAL A 361 -22.11 7.70 12.36
C VAL A 361 -22.95 6.53 11.83
N CYS A 362 -22.55 5.89 10.73
CA CYS A 362 -23.35 4.85 10.06
C CYS A 362 -22.82 3.43 10.22
N ARG A 363 -21.53 3.21 10.57
CA ARG A 363 -20.93 1.87 10.71
C ARG A 363 -20.54 1.48 12.14
N ASN A 364 -21.17 2.10 13.15
CA ASN A 364 -20.99 1.77 14.58
C ASN A 364 -19.56 1.94 15.15
N MET A 365 -18.74 2.85 14.60
CA MET A 365 -17.39 3.12 15.12
C MET A 365 -17.43 4.19 16.23
N GLY A 366 -17.94 3.83 17.41
CA GLY A 366 -17.99 4.69 18.60
C GLY A 366 -19.41 4.96 19.12
N LEU A 367 -19.51 5.58 20.31
CA LEU A 367 -20.78 6.02 20.91
C LEU A 367 -20.90 7.53 20.86
N PHE A 368 -22.01 8.03 20.35
CA PHE A 368 -22.23 9.47 20.17
C PHE A 368 -23.69 9.87 20.39
N THR A 369 -23.90 11.18 20.53
CA THR A 369 -25.20 11.82 20.59
C THR A 369 -25.33 12.74 19.39
N LEU A 370 -26.38 12.55 18.59
CA LEU A 370 -26.63 13.30 17.36
C LEU A 370 -27.83 14.23 17.54
N PHE A 371 -27.67 15.50 17.20
CA PHE A 371 -28.76 16.47 17.14
C PHE A 371 -29.26 16.59 15.70
N VAL A 372 -30.51 16.22 15.42
CA VAL A 372 -31.00 16.09 14.05
C VAL A 372 -32.11 17.11 13.78
N PRO A 373 -31.85 18.18 13.01
CA PRO A 373 -32.89 19.11 12.57
C PRO A 373 -33.85 18.45 11.57
N ASP A 374 -35.13 18.83 11.63
CA ASP A 374 -36.12 18.39 10.64
C ASP A 374 -35.90 19.01 9.24
N ASN A 375 -36.61 18.48 8.24
CA ASN A 375 -36.50 18.96 6.86
C ASN A 375 -36.87 20.45 6.68
N ALA A 376 -37.77 20.99 7.50
CA ALA A 376 -38.15 22.40 7.40
C ALA A 376 -37.03 23.30 7.93
N ALA A 377 -36.40 22.89 9.03
CA ALA A 377 -35.22 23.50 9.63
C ALA A 377 -34.01 23.43 8.69
N MET A 378 -33.78 22.28 8.05
CA MET A 378 -32.74 22.13 7.03
C MET A 378 -32.98 23.08 5.85
N ARG A 379 -34.19 23.11 5.28
CA ARG A 379 -34.52 24.02 4.17
C ARG A 379 -34.38 25.51 4.51
N ALA A 380 -34.68 25.90 5.74
CA ALA A 380 -34.48 27.28 6.19
C ALA A 380 -32.99 27.65 6.34
N THR A 381 -32.15 26.64 6.59
CA THR A 381 -30.71 26.78 6.80
C THR A 381 -29.94 26.83 5.49
N PHE A 382 -30.45 26.15 4.46
CA PHE A 382 -29.96 26.20 3.08
C PHE A 382 -30.97 26.95 2.18
N PRO A 383 -31.18 28.27 2.34
CA PRO A 383 -32.34 29.00 1.81
C PRO A 383 -32.45 29.08 0.28
N ASN A 384 -31.40 28.71 -0.47
CA ASN A 384 -31.42 28.63 -1.94
C ASN A 384 -31.59 27.19 -2.48
N SER A 385 -31.67 26.17 -1.61
CA SER A 385 -31.98 24.79 -1.99
C SER A 385 -33.50 24.55 -2.04
N GLY A 386 -34.22 25.38 -2.79
CA GLY A 386 -35.69 25.47 -2.74
C GLY A 386 -36.44 24.14 -2.93
N THR A 387 -35.77 23.14 -3.51
CA THR A 387 -36.22 21.76 -3.67
C THR A 387 -35.21 20.75 -3.12
N VAL A 388 -35.64 19.50 -2.91
CA VAL A 388 -34.75 18.37 -2.55
C VAL A 388 -33.60 18.23 -3.55
N GLU A 389 -33.87 18.53 -4.83
CA GLU A 389 -32.90 18.39 -5.92
C GLU A 389 -31.80 19.44 -5.85
N ASP A 390 -32.13 20.68 -5.50
CA ASP A 390 -31.13 21.73 -5.31
C ASP A 390 -30.20 21.41 -4.12
N PHE A 391 -30.75 20.78 -3.07
CA PHE A 391 -29.97 20.31 -1.93
C PHE A 391 -29.08 19.12 -2.32
N ARG A 392 -29.58 18.20 -3.15
CA ARG A 392 -28.80 17.08 -3.69
C ARG A 392 -27.63 17.56 -4.55
N ARG A 393 -27.85 18.56 -5.41
CA ARG A 393 -26.80 19.21 -6.21
C ARG A 393 -25.70 19.82 -5.35
N LEU A 394 -26.09 20.55 -4.31
CA LEU A 394 -25.13 21.12 -3.37
C LEU A 394 -24.31 20.03 -2.67
N VAL A 395 -24.97 18.97 -2.20
CA VAL A 395 -24.34 17.93 -1.38
C VAL A 395 -23.45 16.98 -2.18
N PHE A 396 -23.85 16.61 -3.40
CA PHE A 396 -23.19 15.55 -4.17
C PHE A 396 -22.43 16.04 -5.41
N PHE A 397 -22.61 17.30 -5.82
CA PHE A 397 -22.08 17.82 -7.09
C PHE A 397 -21.31 19.13 -6.94
N THR A 398 -21.01 19.56 -5.71
CA THR A 398 -20.17 20.75 -5.43
C THR A 398 -19.04 20.37 -4.48
N PRO A 399 -17.79 20.17 -4.96
CA PRO A 399 -16.65 19.79 -4.12
C PRO A 399 -16.38 20.77 -2.96
N GLU A 400 -16.58 22.07 -3.18
CA GLU A 400 -16.43 23.12 -2.17
C GLU A 400 -17.49 23.06 -1.06
N ALA A 401 -18.60 22.36 -1.28
CA ALA A 401 -19.63 22.16 -0.26
C ALA A 401 -19.26 21.07 0.76
N ASN A 402 -18.26 20.23 0.48
CA ASN A 402 -17.91 19.08 1.31
C ASN A 402 -17.32 19.48 2.68
N GLU A 403 -16.42 20.46 2.71
CA GLU A 403 -15.88 21.02 3.96
C GLU A 403 -16.99 21.70 4.78
N ALA A 404 -17.90 22.39 4.09
CA ALA A 404 -19.01 23.05 4.75
C ALA A 404 -19.99 22.06 5.39
N LEU A 405 -20.25 20.96 4.67
CA LEU A 405 -21.10 19.86 5.10
C LEU A 405 -20.47 19.09 6.27
N GLN A 406 -19.16 18.86 6.21
CA GLN A 406 -18.38 18.27 7.30
C GLN A 406 -18.53 19.07 8.58
N ASN A 407 -18.26 20.39 8.54
CA ASN A 407 -18.35 21.25 9.73
C ASN A 407 -19.78 21.33 10.26
N PHE A 408 -20.77 21.34 9.36
CA PHE A 408 -22.17 21.28 9.73
C PHE A 408 -22.51 19.98 10.48
N VAL A 409 -22.14 18.80 9.95
CA VAL A 409 -22.44 17.51 10.60
C VAL A 409 -21.68 17.37 11.92
N LEU A 410 -20.42 17.79 11.98
CA LEU A 410 -19.62 17.76 13.21
C LEU A 410 -20.23 18.59 14.34
N ALA A 411 -20.73 19.80 14.03
CA ALA A 411 -21.41 20.64 15.02
C ALA A 411 -22.67 19.98 15.62
N HIS A 412 -23.26 19.00 14.93
CA HIS A 412 -24.40 18.23 15.39
C HIS A 412 -24.01 16.92 16.08
N LEU A 413 -22.72 16.61 16.16
CA LEU A 413 -22.18 15.36 16.71
C LEU A 413 -21.46 15.60 18.05
N LEU A 414 -21.95 14.95 19.10
CA LEU A 414 -21.38 14.99 20.44
C LEU A 414 -20.84 13.61 20.84
N SER A 415 -19.59 13.52 21.27
CA SER A 415 -19.00 12.26 21.76
C SER A 415 -19.70 11.77 23.03
N GLY A 416 -20.04 10.49 23.10
CA GLY A 416 -20.70 9.85 24.25
C GLY A 416 -22.23 9.83 24.18
N LEU A 417 -22.86 9.09 25.10
CA LEU A 417 -24.31 8.94 25.20
C LEU A 417 -24.87 9.94 26.20
N TRP A 418 -25.54 10.98 25.70
CA TRP A 418 -26.08 12.06 26.49
C TRP A 418 -27.60 12.10 26.35
N SER A 419 -28.30 11.61 27.37
CA SER A 419 -29.74 11.84 27.51
C SER A 419 -30.07 13.31 27.76
N GLN A 420 -31.33 13.69 27.57
CA GLN A 420 -31.82 15.04 27.88
C GLN A 420 -31.57 15.43 29.35
N GLU A 421 -31.70 14.48 30.27
CA GLU A 421 -31.44 14.71 31.69
C GLU A 421 -29.96 14.96 31.98
N GLN A 422 -29.06 14.22 31.33
CA GLN A 422 -27.61 14.40 31.46
C GLN A 422 -27.17 15.75 30.87
N LEU A 423 -27.68 16.10 29.68
CA LEU A 423 -27.38 17.38 29.03
C LEU A 423 -27.80 18.56 29.92
N ALA A 424 -28.99 18.51 30.52
CA ALA A 424 -29.50 19.59 31.36
C ALA A 424 -28.76 19.80 32.69
N LYS A 425 -27.97 18.82 33.14
CA LYS A 425 -27.17 18.89 34.38
C LYS A 425 -25.79 19.47 34.15
N GLN A 426 -25.34 19.55 32.90
CA GLN A 426 -24.03 20.09 32.53
C GLN A 426 -24.18 21.55 32.10
N GLU A 427 -23.33 22.44 32.61
CA GLU A 427 -23.32 23.83 32.14
C GLU A 427 -22.86 23.92 30.68
N VAL A 428 -21.86 23.10 30.33
CA VAL A 428 -21.28 23.00 28.99
C VAL A 428 -20.72 21.59 28.80
N VAL A 429 -21.05 20.93 27.68
CA VAL A 429 -20.41 19.70 27.22
C VAL A 429 -19.56 20.02 25.99
N ARG A 430 -18.29 19.61 26.00
CA ARG A 430 -17.38 19.80 24.85
C ARG A 430 -17.12 18.44 24.19
N SER A 431 -17.20 18.40 22.87
CA SER A 431 -16.75 17.24 22.08
C SER A 431 -15.29 17.45 21.65
N SER A 432 -14.54 16.36 21.56
CA SER A 432 -13.10 16.34 21.21
C SER A 432 -12.84 16.13 19.72
N TRP A 433 -13.82 16.41 18.84
CA TRP A 433 -13.65 16.28 17.40
C TRP A 433 -13.20 17.62 16.79
N GLY A 434 -11.91 17.73 16.44
CA GLY A 434 -11.29 18.90 15.80
C GLY A 434 -9.76 18.81 15.78
N GLY A 435 -9.12 19.31 14.72
CA GLY A 435 -7.65 19.38 14.62
C GLY A 435 -7.04 20.35 15.63
N GLU A 436 -5.71 20.26 15.85
CA GLU A 436 -4.99 21.19 16.73
C GLU A 436 -5.25 22.66 16.32
N GLY A 437 -5.87 23.44 17.21
CA GLY A 437 -6.08 24.89 17.03
C GLY A 437 -7.54 25.35 16.90
N GLU A 438 -8.53 24.47 16.75
CA GLU A 438 -9.94 24.85 16.60
C GLU A 438 -10.71 24.79 17.92
N GLU A 439 -10.62 25.86 18.72
CA GLU A 439 -11.19 25.92 20.08
C GLU A 439 -12.73 26.03 20.17
N SER A 440 -13.52 25.80 19.10
CA SER A 440 -14.94 26.27 19.14
C SER A 440 -16.03 25.48 18.42
N VAL A 441 -15.76 24.44 17.63
CA VAL A 441 -16.84 23.89 16.77
C VAL A 441 -17.86 23.04 17.54
N ASN A 442 -17.47 22.37 18.64
CA ASN A 442 -18.32 21.37 19.29
C ASN A 442 -18.58 21.61 20.78
N THR A 443 -19.22 22.75 21.09
CA THR A 443 -19.69 23.06 22.44
C THR A 443 -21.22 22.98 22.51
N VAL A 444 -21.73 22.17 23.43
CA VAL A 444 -23.17 21.98 23.69
C VAL A 444 -23.52 22.55 25.06
N ASN A 445 -24.38 23.58 25.08
CA ASN A 445 -25.02 24.10 26.29
C ASN A 445 -26.50 23.72 26.26
N ALA A 446 -27.00 23.03 27.28
CA ALA A 446 -28.39 22.61 27.32
C ALA A 446 -29.11 23.20 28.54
N ARG A 447 -30.31 23.74 28.33
CA ARG A 447 -31.16 24.28 29.42
C ARG A 447 -32.62 23.96 29.20
N TRP A 448 -33.36 23.75 30.28
CA TRP A 448 -34.82 23.65 30.21
C TRP A 448 -35.44 25.02 29.92
N SER A 449 -36.44 25.06 29.04
CA SER A 449 -37.25 26.26 28.79
C SER A 449 -38.15 26.58 29.99
N ASP A 450 -38.43 27.86 30.22
CA ASP A 450 -39.40 28.31 31.24
C ASP A 450 -40.87 28.08 30.84
N THR A 451 -41.14 27.51 29.65
CA THR A 451 -42.49 27.20 29.14
C THR A 451 -43.03 25.87 29.66
N GLN A 452 -44.35 25.66 29.56
CA GLN A 452 -45.02 24.41 29.97
C GLN A 452 -45.75 23.75 28.78
N PRO A 453 -45.43 22.50 28.41
CA PRO A 453 -44.37 21.66 29.01
C PRO A 453 -42.97 22.21 28.73
N ALA A 454 -42.04 21.97 29.66
CA ALA A 454 -40.65 22.40 29.51
C ALA A 454 -39.96 21.56 28.42
N THR A 455 -39.29 22.22 27.49
CA THR A 455 -38.51 21.61 26.40
C THR A 455 -37.03 21.91 26.60
N LEU A 456 -36.16 20.94 26.30
CA LEU A 456 -34.72 21.15 26.36
C LEU A 456 -34.28 22.05 25.19
N ILE A 457 -33.49 23.08 25.48
CA ILE A 457 -32.93 24.01 24.50
C ILE A 457 -31.42 23.79 24.44
N ILE A 458 -30.92 23.44 23.26
CA ILE A 458 -29.51 23.26 22.93
C ILE A 458 -28.96 24.54 22.32
N ASN A 459 -27.78 24.96 22.80
CA ASN A 459 -27.04 26.17 22.37
C ASN A 459 -27.89 27.43 22.34
N ASN A 460 -28.84 27.56 23.28
CA ASN A 460 -29.82 28.65 23.33
C ASN A 460 -30.64 28.85 22.04
N ARG A 461 -30.66 27.86 21.15
CA ARG A 461 -31.18 27.96 19.79
C ARG A 461 -32.17 26.84 19.47
N ALA A 462 -31.68 25.61 19.48
CA ALA A 462 -32.39 24.44 18.98
C ALA A 462 -33.22 23.82 20.11
N LYS A 463 -34.53 23.68 19.92
CA LYS A 463 -35.39 23.00 20.90
C LYS A 463 -35.48 21.52 20.53
N VAL A 464 -35.28 20.65 21.51
CA VAL A 464 -35.47 19.22 21.34
C VAL A 464 -36.97 18.95 21.21
N THR A 465 -37.38 18.49 20.03
CA THR A 465 -38.77 18.13 19.69
C THR A 465 -39.08 16.68 20.04
N LYS A 466 -38.07 15.80 19.93
CA LYS A 466 -38.11 14.40 20.35
C LYS A 466 -36.71 13.96 20.74
N GLY A 467 -36.47 13.81 22.04
CA GLY A 467 -35.18 13.40 22.58
C GLY A 467 -35.13 11.94 23.01
N ASP A 468 -33.94 11.50 23.40
CA ASP A 468 -33.65 10.18 23.96
C ASP A 468 -34.04 9.02 23.02
N VAL A 469 -33.90 9.21 21.71
CA VAL A 469 -34.14 8.14 20.74
C VAL A 469 -32.90 7.27 20.68
N ILE A 470 -33.00 6.08 21.25
CA ILE A 470 -31.89 5.14 21.37
C ILE A 470 -31.70 4.40 20.03
N ALA A 471 -30.48 4.42 19.52
CA ALA A 471 -30.02 3.65 18.37
C ALA A 471 -28.80 2.78 18.77
N THR A 472 -28.42 1.85 17.90
CA THR A 472 -27.35 0.89 18.17
C THR A 472 -25.98 1.52 18.47
N ASN A 473 -25.67 2.68 17.87
CA ASN A 473 -24.41 3.41 18.05
C ASN A 473 -24.56 4.82 18.64
N GLY A 474 -25.72 5.17 19.18
CA GLY A 474 -25.90 6.51 19.73
C GLY A 474 -27.28 6.85 20.27
N ILE A 475 -27.40 8.08 20.74
CA ILE A 475 -28.69 8.72 21.07
C ILE A 475 -28.98 9.81 20.06
N ILE A 476 -30.21 9.87 19.56
CA ILE A 476 -30.68 10.95 18.68
C ILE A 476 -31.60 11.88 19.45
N HIS A 477 -31.33 13.18 19.37
CA HIS A 477 -32.26 14.24 19.75
C HIS A 477 -32.69 14.99 18.51
N PHE A 478 -33.95 14.82 18.11
CA PHE A 478 -34.52 15.61 17.03
C PHE A 478 -34.79 17.04 17.51
N VAL A 479 -34.44 18.02 16.67
CA VAL A 479 -34.50 19.45 17.01
C VAL A 479 -35.27 20.26 15.95
N ASP A 480 -35.87 21.38 16.37
CA ASP A 480 -36.68 22.26 15.49
C ASP A 480 -35.85 23.25 14.66
N THR A 481 -34.55 23.33 14.89
CA THR A 481 -33.60 24.22 14.20
C THR A 481 -32.20 23.64 14.40
N PRO A 482 -31.24 23.82 13.46
CA PRO A 482 -29.86 23.37 13.67
C PRO A 482 -29.24 23.97 14.93
N VAL A 483 -28.38 23.20 15.58
CA VAL A 483 -27.73 23.60 16.87
C VAL A 483 -26.68 24.70 16.69
N VAL A 484 -26.27 24.96 15.45
CA VAL A 484 -25.38 26.03 15.02
C VAL A 484 -26.01 26.79 13.84
N SER A 485 -25.73 28.08 13.68
CA SER A 485 -26.14 28.80 12.48
C SER A 485 -25.21 28.46 11.32
N PHE A 486 -25.76 28.21 10.14
CA PHE A 486 -24.94 27.98 8.94
C PHE A 486 -24.06 29.19 8.59
N LEU A 487 -24.56 30.42 8.80
CA LEU A 487 -23.77 31.65 8.64
C LEU A 487 -22.65 31.81 9.69
N ASP A 488 -22.75 31.16 10.84
CA ASP A 488 -21.71 31.21 11.87
C ASP A 488 -20.56 30.23 11.56
N LEU A 489 -20.80 29.26 10.67
CA LEU A 489 -19.79 28.31 10.19
C LEU A 489 -18.95 28.86 9.02
N PHE A 490 -19.39 29.94 8.34
CA PHE A 490 -18.72 30.50 7.15
C PHE A 490 -18.77 32.04 7.10
N PRO A 491 -17.67 32.74 7.41
CA PRO A 491 -17.59 34.20 7.32
C PRO A 491 -17.15 34.78 5.94
N ASP A 492 -16.78 33.96 4.94
CA ASP A 492 -16.22 34.42 3.66
C ASP A 492 -17.16 34.36 2.44
N GLU A 493 -16.96 35.28 1.49
CA GLU A 493 -17.77 35.54 0.29
C GLU A 493 -17.85 34.34 -0.70
N ALA A 494 -17.01 33.31 -0.56
CA ALA A 494 -16.92 32.16 -1.48
C ALA A 494 -18.21 31.33 -1.60
N LEU A 495 -19.08 31.31 -0.57
CA LEU A 495 -20.35 30.59 -0.64
C LEU A 495 -21.44 31.31 -1.47
N THR A 496 -21.28 32.60 -1.76
CA THR A 496 -22.30 33.35 -2.52
C THR A 496 -22.34 32.98 -4.00
N ASP A 497 -21.23 32.51 -4.56
CA ASP A 497 -21.17 31.97 -5.93
C ASP A 497 -21.66 30.52 -6.01
N VAL A 498 -21.44 29.70 -4.98
CA VAL A 498 -21.95 28.32 -4.88
C VAL A 498 -23.48 28.27 -4.79
N LEU A 499 -24.11 29.33 -4.28
CA LEU A 499 -25.56 29.46 -4.14
C LEU A 499 -26.22 30.27 -5.26
N ALA A 500 -25.49 30.60 -6.34
CA ALA A 500 -26.01 31.30 -7.50
C ALA A 500 -26.76 30.34 -8.46
N PRO A 501 -27.83 30.79 -9.14
CA PRO A 501 -28.54 29.93 -10.10
C PRO A 501 -27.65 29.58 -11.31
N PRO A 502 -27.79 28.37 -11.88
CA PRO A 502 -26.94 27.93 -12.97
C PRO A 502 -27.13 28.80 -14.22
N ILE A 503 -26.02 29.14 -14.87
CA ILE A 503 -26.01 29.82 -16.16
C ILE A 503 -26.58 28.87 -17.21
N GLU A 504 -27.69 29.27 -17.83
CA GLU A 504 -28.26 28.54 -18.96
C GLU A 504 -27.29 28.53 -20.15
N THR A 505 -26.95 27.32 -20.56
CA THR A 505 -26.44 26.83 -21.87
C THR A 505 -25.02 26.25 -21.84
N ALA A 506 -24.94 24.91 -21.84
CA ALA A 506 -23.74 24.14 -22.15
C ALA A 506 -24.10 22.96 -23.10
N PRO A 507 -23.16 22.53 -23.96
CA PRO A 507 -23.41 21.63 -25.09
C PRO A 507 -23.48 20.15 -24.67
N ALA A 508 -23.84 19.29 -25.63
CA ALA A 508 -24.10 17.87 -25.38
C ALA A 508 -22.85 17.05 -25.05
N GLY A 509 -22.94 16.19 -24.02
CA GLY A 509 -21.90 15.28 -23.55
C GLY A 509 -21.38 15.47 -22.11
N THR A 510 -22.11 16.12 -21.18
CA THR A 510 -21.61 16.49 -19.83
C THR A 510 -22.36 15.80 -18.66
N PRO A 511 -21.82 15.70 -17.43
CA PRO A 511 -22.50 15.38 -16.19
C PRO A 511 -23.72 16.23 -15.95
N ALA A 512 -23.81 17.44 -16.51
CA ALA A 512 -25.05 18.20 -16.50
C ALA A 512 -26.14 17.52 -17.34
N GLU A 513 -25.80 16.87 -18.46
CA GLU A 513 -26.74 16.02 -19.21
C GLU A 513 -27.02 14.69 -18.53
N LEU A 514 -26.01 14.02 -17.97
CA LEU A 514 -26.24 12.80 -17.19
C LEU A 514 -27.14 13.11 -15.98
N ALA A 515 -26.81 14.14 -15.20
CA ALA A 515 -27.62 14.61 -14.08
C ALA A 515 -29.02 15.01 -14.55
N ASN A 516 -29.17 15.79 -15.61
CA ASN A 516 -30.49 16.17 -16.13
C ASN A 516 -31.29 14.95 -16.66
N ALA A 517 -30.61 13.97 -17.26
CA ALA A 517 -31.22 12.71 -17.69
C ALA A 517 -31.69 11.89 -16.49
N LEU A 518 -30.87 11.78 -15.43
CA LEU A 518 -31.20 11.12 -14.17
C LEU A 518 -32.33 11.86 -13.43
N ASP A 519 -32.33 13.19 -13.42
CA ASP A 519 -33.38 14.02 -12.82
C ASP A 519 -34.71 13.79 -13.54
N THR A 520 -34.69 13.83 -14.89
CA THR A 520 -35.86 13.53 -15.72
C THR A 520 -36.36 12.12 -15.47
N LEU A 521 -35.47 11.16 -15.26
CA LEU A 521 -35.81 9.79 -14.95
C LEU A 521 -36.49 9.67 -13.58
N MET A 522 -35.92 10.31 -12.55
CA MET A 522 -36.43 10.26 -11.19
C MET A 522 -37.76 11.01 -11.01
N ALA A 523 -38.04 11.99 -11.86
CA ALA A 523 -39.33 12.68 -11.90
C ALA A 523 -40.49 11.77 -12.37
N ILE A 524 -40.20 10.67 -13.06
CA ILE A 524 -41.22 9.71 -13.50
C ILE A 524 -41.71 8.92 -12.29
N SER A 525 -42.98 9.10 -11.93
CA SER A 525 -43.56 8.46 -10.74
C SER A 525 -43.91 6.98 -10.95
N ASP A 526 -44.23 6.57 -12.18
CA ASP A 526 -44.52 5.18 -12.52
C ASP A 526 -43.22 4.36 -12.70
N PRO A 527 -42.98 3.31 -11.89
CA PRO A 527 -41.75 2.53 -11.97
C PRO A 527 -41.53 1.86 -13.33
N ALA A 528 -42.60 1.42 -13.99
CA ALA A 528 -42.48 0.77 -15.31
C ALA A 528 -42.10 1.78 -16.40
N GLU A 529 -42.72 2.96 -16.41
CA GLU A 529 -42.33 4.05 -17.31
C GLU A 529 -40.90 4.53 -17.04
N ARG A 530 -40.51 4.63 -15.77
CA ARG A 530 -39.14 4.99 -15.36
C ARG A 530 -38.12 3.99 -15.90
N GLN A 531 -38.37 2.70 -15.70
CA GLN A 531 -37.50 1.63 -16.19
C GLN A 531 -37.39 1.64 -17.71
N ASN A 532 -38.52 1.78 -18.43
CA ASN A 532 -38.51 1.86 -19.90
C ASN A 532 -37.72 3.07 -20.41
N ARG A 533 -37.79 4.21 -19.71
CA ARG A 533 -36.99 5.40 -20.05
C ARG A 533 -35.51 5.17 -19.78
N LEU A 534 -35.17 4.46 -18.71
CA LEU A 534 -33.80 4.10 -18.37
C LEU A 534 -33.20 3.17 -19.43
N ASP A 535 -33.97 2.18 -19.87
CA ASP A 535 -33.55 1.22 -20.91
C ASP A 535 -33.19 1.95 -22.22
N ALA A 536 -34.01 2.93 -22.62
CA ALA A 536 -33.74 3.74 -23.80
C ALA A 536 -32.48 4.61 -23.64
N LEU A 537 -32.31 5.28 -22.50
CA LEU A 537 -31.12 6.09 -22.22
C LEU A 537 -29.85 5.24 -22.20
N TRP A 538 -29.94 4.05 -21.61
CA TRP A 538 -28.83 3.11 -21.54
C TRP A 538 -28.38 2.65 -22.93
N GLU A 539 -29.32 2.31 -23.81
CA GLU A 539 -29.03 1.94 -25.21
C GLU A 539 -28.35 3.10 -25.96
N ASP A 540 -28.80 4.35 -25.74
CA ASP A 540 -28.20 5.55 -26.32
C ASP A 540 -26.75 5.74 -25.82
N TRP A 541 -26.50 5.65 -24.51
CA TRP A 541 -25.17 5.81 -23.92
C TRP A 541 -24.18 4.71 -24.35
N GLN A 542 -24.64 3.45 -24.38
CA GLN A 542 -23.83 2.33 -24.88
C GLN A 542 -23.47 2.51 -26.34
N THR A 543 -24.44 2.87 -27.19
CA THR A 543 -24.21 3.08 -28.62
C THR A 543 -23.26 4.26 -28.88
N ALA A 544 -23.32 5.29 -28.05
CA ALA A 544 -22.43 6.43 -28.11
C ALA A 544 -21.02 6.15 -27.52
N GLY A 545 -20.80 5.01 -26.88
CA GLY A 545 -19.54 4.69 -26.20
C GLY A 545 -19.25 5.62 -25.02
N GLN A 546 -20.29 6.11 -24.34
CA GLN A 546 -20.20 7.08 -23.24
C GLN A 546 -20.20 6.41 -21.86
N ILE A 547 -19.83 5.12 -21.77
CA ILE A 547 -19.76 4.40 -20.51
C ILE A 547 -18.33 3.86 -20.32
N PRO A 548 -17.62 4.28 -19.25
CA PRO A 548 -18.02 5.26 -18.24
C PRO A 548 -18.18 6.69 -18.82
N TYR A 549 -19.00 7.51 -18.18
CA TYR A 549 -19.30 8.86 -18.66
C TYR A 549 -18.21 9.83 -18.17
N VAL A 550 -17.56 10.56 -19.09
CA VAL A 550 -16.42 11.43 -18.78
C VAL A 550 -16.71 12.87 -19.21
N ASP A 551 -16.46 13.84 -18.32
CA ASP A 551 -16.42 15.28 -18.67
C ASP A 551 -15.42 16.02 -17.80
N GLY A 552 -14.53 16.76 -18.47
CA GLY A 552 -13.39 17.38 -17.82
C GLY A 552 -12.62 16.35 -17.01
N THR A 553 -12.67 16.50 -15.68
CA THR A 553 -12.03 15.61 -14.71
C THR A 553 -13.01 14.65 -14.04
N THR A 554 -14.32 14.82 -14.21
CA THR A 554 -15.33 14.01 -13.54
C THR A 554 -15.71 12.78 -14.37
N VAL A 555 -15.85 11.65 -13.68
CA VAL A 555 -16.25 10.37 -14.26
C VAL A 555 -17.45 9.81 -13.51
N ALA A 556 -18.46 9.35 -14.26
CA ALA A 556 -19.54 8.53 -13.73
C ALA A 556 -19.39 7.10 -14.23
N PHE A 557 -19.09 6.20 -13.29
CA PHE A 557 -19.12 4.77 -13.51
C PHE A 557 -20.55 4.25 -13.37
N LEU A 558 -20.98 3.41 -14.31
CA LEU A 558 -22.36 2.96 -14.41
C LEU A 558 -22.43 1.44 -14.55
N TYR A 559 -23.39 0.82 -13.86
CA TYR A 559 -23.67 -0.61 -13.98
C TYR A 559 -25.18 -0.86 -13.97
N ARG A 560 -25.64 -1.80 -14.81
CA ARG A 560 -27.04 -2.24 -14.87
C ARG A 560 -27.16 -3.66 -14.33
N GLY A 561 -27.97 -3.84 -13.30
CA GLY A 561 -28.35 -5.17 -12.83
C GLY A 561 -28.84 -5.21 -11.39
N GLU A 562 -29.51 -6.31 -11.07
CA GLU A 562 -29.91 -6.65 -9.71
C GLU A 562 -28.68 -7.05 -8.89
N ALA A 563 -28.40 -6.29 -7.82
CA ALA A 563 -27.27 -6.51 -6.92
C ALA A 563 -27.61 -6.04 -5.50
N LEU A 564 -26.86 -6.51 -4.51
CA LEU A 564 -26.86 -5.99 -3.15
C LEU A 564 -25.83 -4.87 -3.00
N THR A 565 -24.66 -5.06 -3.62
CA THR A 565 -23.59 -4.06 -3.69
C THR A 565 -22.94 -4.09 -5.08
N VAL A 566 -22.48 -2.94 -5.53
CA VAL A 566 -21.66 -2.78 -6.73
C VAL A 566 -20.50 -1.87 -6.37
N GLU A 567 -19.29 -2.27 -6.75
CA GLU A 567 -18.06 -1.53 -6.49
C GLU A 567 -17.23 -1.46 -7.76
N TRP A 568 -16.47 -0.39 -7.95
CA TRP A 568 -15.43 -0.32 -8.98
C TRP A 568 -14.06 -0.34 -8.31
N ARG A 569 -13.21 -1.24 -8.79
CA ARG A 569 -11.83 -1.42 -8.31
C ARG A 569 -10.88 -1.37 -9.50
N GLY A 570 -9.74 -0.74 -9.32
CA GLY A 570 -8.80 -0.50 -10.40
C GLY A 570 -7.51 0.14 -9.94
N ASP A 571 -6.78 0.71 -10.89
CA ASP A 571 -5.52 1.42 -10.64
C ASP A 571 -5.65 2.49 -9.56
N PHE A 572 -6.77 3.23 -9.57
CA PHE A 572 -7.03 4.35 -8.65
C PHE A 572 -7.18 3.97 -7.17
N ASN A 573 -7.31 2.67 -6.85
CA ASN A 573 -7.37 2.18 -5.47
C ASN A 573 -6.50 0.93 -5.25
N GLY A 574 -5.52 0.70 -6.13
CA GLY A 574 -4.62 -0.45 -6.04
C GLY A 574 -5.33 -1.80 -6.08
N TRP A 575 -6.50 -1.89 -6.73
CA TRP A 575 -7.31 -3.12 -6.86
C TRP A 575 -7.86 -3.69 -5.54
N LEU A 576 -7.83 -2.91 -4.45
CA LEU A 576 -8.26 -3.34 -3.12
C LEU A 576 -9.76 -3.14 -2.90
N ALA A 577 -10.31 -3.80 -1.87
CA ALA A 577 -11.67 -3.53 -1.39
C ALA A 577 -11.74 -2.21 -0.63
N ASP A 578 -10.68 -1.89 0.10
CA ASP A 578 -10.53 -0.60 0.75
C ASP A 578 -10.32 0.49 -0.31
N GLY A 579 -10.98 1.63 -0.12
CA GLY A 579 -10.97 2.73 -1.10
C GLY A 579 -11.67 2.42 -2.44
N ALA A 580 -12.40 1.31 -2.57
CA ALA A 580 -13.20 1.02 -3.77
C ALA A 580 -14.30 2.07 -3.97
N LEU A 581 -14.59 2.41 -5.23
CA LEU A 581 -15.69 3.32 -5.55
C LEU A 581 -17.01 2.58 -5.36
N LEU A 582 -17.77 2.97 -4.33
CA LEU A 582 -19.02 2.31 -3.97
C LEU A 582 -20.17 2.83 -4.83
N GLY A 583 -20.86 1.91 -5.48
CA GLY A 583 -22.05 2.19 -6.27
C GLY A 583 -23.26 2.51 -5.41
N GLN A 584 -23.98 3.53 -5.81
CA GLN A 584 -25.31 3.85 -5.28
C GLN A 584 -26.37 3.37 -6.26
N ASN A 585 -27.32 2.58 -5.78
CA ASN A 585 -28.48 2.17 -6.57
C ASN A 585 -29.44 3.35 -6.74
N LEU A 586 -29.87 3.59 -7.98
CA LEU A 586 -30.90 4.56 -8.27
C LEU A 586 -32.29 3.95 -7.98
N SER A 587 -32.91 4.42 -6.90
CA SER A 587 -34.14 3.82 -6.35
C SER A 587 -35.25 3.57 -7.38
N GLY A 588 -35.77 2.34 -7.37
CA GLY A 588 -36.82 1.89 -8.28
C GLY A 588 -36.33 1.60 -9.70
N THR A 589 -35.02 1.40 -9.86
CA THR A 589 -34.36 0.97 -11.11
C THR A 589 -33.23 -0.02 -10.78
N ASP A 590 -32.70 -0.67 -11.83
CA ASP A 590 -31.53 -1.54 -11.77
C ASP A 590 -30.20 -0.81 -12.09
N LEU A 591 -30.20 0.53 -12.09
CA LEU A 591 -28.99 1.33 -12.33
C LEU A 591 -28.19 1.56 -11.03
N TRP A 592 -26.89 1.35 -11.12
CA TRP A 592 -25.89 1.68 -10.11
C TRP A 592 -24.93 2.72 -10.65
N ILE A 593 -24.57 3.70 -9.81
CA ILE A 593 -23.72 4.83 -10.19
C ILE A 593 -22.66 5.07 -9.11
N ALA A 594 -21.41 5.28 -9.52
CA ALA A 594 -20.37 5.87 -8.69
C ALA A 594 -19.73 7.05 -9.41
N LEU A 595 -19.42 8.12 -8.69
CA LEU A 595 -18.74 9.31 -9.22
C LEU A 595 -17.30 9.35 -8.71
N ALA A 596 -16.38 9.77 -9.57
CA ALA A 596 -14.99 9.99 -9.23
C ALA A 596 -14.41 11.16 -10.02
N GLU A 597 -13.24 11.65 -9.60
CA GLU A 597 -12.47 12.65 -10.33
C GLU A 597 -11.08 12.12 -10.64
N PHE A 598 -10.61 12.36 -11.86
CA PHE A 598 -9.27 12.03 -12.32
C PHE A 598 -8.68 13.18 -13.15
N PRO A 599 -7.35 13.36 -13.18
CA PRO A 599 -6.70 14.26 -14.12
C PRO A 599 -7.14 13.98 -15.55
N SER A 600 -7.28 15.02 -16.37
CA SER A 600 -7.76 14.89 -17.75
C SER A 600 -6.88 14.01 -18.65
N SER A 601 -5.61 13.82 -18.28
CA SER A 601 -4.68 12.95 -18.99
C SER A 601 -4.63 11.51 -18.47
N ALA A 602 -5.51 11.13 -17.54
CA ALA A 602 -5.44 9.83 -16.90
C ALA A 602 -5.92 8.69 -17.81
N ARG A 603 -5.28 7.53 -17.67
CA ARG A 603 -5.70 6.27 -18.26
C ARG A 603 -5.59 5.17 -17.22
N LEU A 604 -6.71 4.52 -16.91
CA LEU A 604 -6.82 3.65 -15.74
C LEU A 604 -7.54 2.35 -16.08
N ASP A 605 -7.00 1.24 -15.58
CA ASP A 605 -7.67 -0.06 -15.61
C ASP A 605 -8.62 -0.21 -14.43
N TYR A 606 -9.75 -0.88 -14.66
CA TYR A 606 -10.71 -1.23 -13.63
C TYR A 606 -11.54 -2.47 -13.96
N GLN A 607 -12.21 -3.01 -12.95
CA GLN A 607 -13.27 -4.00 -13.04
C GLN A 607 -14.41 -3.64 -12.07
N ILE A 608 -15.59 -4.21 -12.34
CA ILE A 608 -16.78 -4.07 -11.51
C ILE A 608 -16.86 -5.29 -10.59
N VAL A 609 -17.00 -5.06 -9.28
CA VAL A 609 -17.22 -6.11 -8.29
C VAL A 609 -18.65 -6.05 -7.79
N VAL A 610 -19.40 -7.11 -8.06
CA VAL A 610 -20.80 -7.26 -7.65
C VAL A 610 -20.89 -8.18 -6.44
N ASN A 611 -21.67 -7.77 -5.44
CA ASN A 611 -21.90 -8.51 -4.18
C ASN A 611 -20.61 -8.92 -3.45
N GLY A 612 -19.57 -8.08 -3.54
CA GLY A 612 -18.30 -8.26 -2.84
C GLY A 612 -17.39 -9.40 -3.35
N GLY A 613 -17.77 -10.12 -4.42
CA GLY A 613 -16.97 -11.27 -4.88
C GLY A 613 -17.08 -11.64 -6.36
N THR A 614 -18.02 -11.07 -7.12
CA THR A 614 -18.14 -11.35 -8.56
C THR A 614 -17.45 -10.25 -9.35
N TRP A 615 -16.29 -10.56 -9.92
CA TRP A 615 -15.51 -9.64 -10.75
C TRP A 615 -15.97 -9.70 -12.21
N LEU A 616 -16.27 -8.54 -12.77
CA LEU A 616 -16.79 -8.38 -14.12
C LEU A 616 -15.98 -7.32 -14.84
N LEU A 617 -15.68 -7.57 -16.11
CA LEU A 617 -15.45 -6.46 -17.04
C LEU A 617 -16.71 -5.62 -17.10
N ASP A 618 -16.54 -4.31 -17.25
CA ASP A 618 -17.65 -3.42 -17.55
C ASP A 618 -18.28 -3.81 -18.89
N PRO A 619 -19.49 -4.37 -18.89
CA PRO A 619 -20.12 -4.89 -20.11
C PRO A 619 -20.53 -3.77 -21.07
N ALA A 620 -20.57 -2.52 -20.60
CA ALA A 620 -20.95 -1.36 -21.37
C ALA A 620 -19.73 -0.57 -21.90
N ASN A 621 -18.53 -0.86 -21.39
CA ASN A 621 -17.29 -0.26 -21.87
C ASN A 621 -16.59 -1.19 -22.89
N PRO A 622 -16.53 -0.81 -24.18
CA PRO A 622 -15.84 -1.62 -25.19
C PRO A 622 -14.31 -1.55 -25.10
N GLN A 623 -13.75 -0.60 -24.35
CA GLN A 623 -12.30 -0.44 -24.19
C GLN A 623 -11.78 -1.40 -23.14
N GLN A 624 -10.71 -2.12 -23.50
CA GLN A 624 -10.07 -3.09 -22.65
C GLN A 624 -8.57 -3.03 -22.81
N GLN A 625 -7.86 -3.27 -21.70
CA GLN A 625 -6.43 -3.49 -21.69
C GLN A 625 -6.14 -4.83 -21.05
N TRP A 626 -5.28 -5.62 -21.69
CA TRP A 626 -4.88 -6.91 -21.17
C TRP A 626 -3.82 -6.76 -20.08
N SER A 627 -3.90 -7.62 -19.08
CA SER A 627 -2.89 -7.87 -18.05
C SER A 627 -2.40 -9.33 -18.12
N GLY A 628 -1.47 -9.70 -17.24
CA GLY A 628 -1.03 -11.09 -17.11
C GLY A 628 -2.15 -12.05 -16.71
N ASP A 629 -3.19 -11.57 -16.02
CA ASP A 629 -4.31 -12.36 -15.51
C ASP A 629 -5.58 -12.27 -16.38
N GLY A 630 -5.50 -11.52 -17.50
CA GLY A 630 -6.62 -11.32 -18.42
C GLY A 630 -6.95 -9.85 -18.64
N PRO A 631 -8.02 -9.55 -19.39
CA PRO A 631 -8.43 -8.18 -19.68
C PRO A 631 -9.00 -7.47 -18.44
N ASN A 632 -8.84 -6.15 -18.45
CA ASN A 632 -9.53 -5.19 -17.59
C ASN A 632 -10.30 -4.20 -18.48
N SER A 633 -11.31 -3.55 -17.93
CA SER A 633 -11.97 -2.43 -18.58
C SER A 633 -11.10 -1.19 -18.45
N GLU A 634 -11.07 -0.37 -19.49
CA GLU A 634 -10.18 0.79 -19.55
C GLU A 634 -10.96 2.10 -19.53
N LEU A 635 -10.62 2.96 -18.57
CA LEU A 635 -11.02 4.37 -18.56
C LEU A 635 -9.96 5.21 -19.28
N ARG A 636 -10.38 6.01 -20.27
CA ARG A 636 -9.55 7.05 -20.90
C ARG A 636 -10.16 8.41 -20.64
N MET A 637 -9.41 9.29 -20.00
CA MET A 637 -9.77 10.69 -19.82
C MET A 637 -9.50 11.49 -21.12
N PRO A 638 -10.08 12.70 -21.29
CA PRO A 638 -10.12 13.38 -22.59
C PRO A 638 -8.75 13.70 -23.22
N ASP A 639 -7.73 13.94 -22.38
CA ASP A 639 -6.36 14.24 -22.81
C ASP A 639 -5.45 12.99 -22.82
N SER A 640 -5.99 11.80 -22.49
CA SER A 640 -5.27 10.54 -22.65
C SER A 640 -5.25 10.13 -24.12
N ILE A 641 -4.13 10.37 -24.80
CA ILE A 641 -3.92 10.04 -26.21
C ILE A 641 -3.10 8.75 -26.32
N PRO A 642 -3.68 7.63 -26.81
CA PRO A 642 -2.90 6.41 -27.05
C PRO A 642 -1.81 6.63 -28.10
N SER A 643 -0.65 6.02 -27.89
CA SER A 643 0.43 6.05 -28.88
C SER A 643 -0.01 5.36 -30.19
N GLU A 644 0.16 6.07 -31.31
CA GLU A 644 -0.17 5.58 -32.66
C GLU A 644 0.73 4.42 -33.12
N TRP A 645 1.83 4.16 -32.40
CA TRP A 645 2.83 3.15 -32.74
C TRP A 645 2.47 1.75 -32.23
N THR A 646 1.47 1.68 -31.35
CA THR A 646 1.09 0.46 -30.64
C THR A 646 0.26 -0.51 -31.48
N GLU A 647 -0.37 -0.04 -32.55
CA GLU A 647 -1.19 -0.84 -33.44
C GLU A 647 -0.48 -1.16 -34.76
N ARG A 648 -0.80 -2.32 -35.34
CA ARG A 648 -0.21 -2.74 -36.61
C ARG A 648 -0.71 -1.87 -37.76
N ARG A 649 0.21 -1.19 -38.43
CA ARG A 649 -0.10 -0.32 -39.57
C ARG A 649 -0.05 -1.08 -40.89
N GLU A 650 -1.00 -0.77 -41.78
CA GLU A 650 -1.05 -1.37 -43.11
C GLU A 650 0.17 -0.96 -43.95
N GLY A 651 0.78 -1.94 -44.63
CA GLY A 651 1.93 -1.71 -45.53
C GLY A 651 3.28 -1.53 -44.85
N VAL A 652 3.36 -1.56 -43.51
CA VAL A 652 4.63 -1.53 -42.77
C VAL A 652 5.34 -2.89 -42.93
N PRO A 653 6.61 -2.92 -43.41
CA PRO A 653 7.41 -4.14 -43.45
C PRO A 653 7.59 -4.73 -42.06
N GLN A 654 7.41 -6.04 -41.94
CA GLN A 654 7.48 -6.75 -40.65
C GLN A 654 8.86 -7.38 -40.45
N GLY A 655 9.38 -7.27 -39.24
CA GLY A 655 10.49 -8.07 -38.77
C GLY A 655 10.12 -9.54 -38.60
N THR A 656 11.10 -10.34 -38.17
CA THR A 656 10.92 -11.78 -37.93
C THR A 656 11.28 -12.10 -36.49
N LEU A 657 10.37 -12.77 -35.79
CA LEU A 657 10.59 -13.35 -34.47
C LEU A 657 10.89 -14.85 -34.62
N THR A 658 11.98 -15.34 -34.02
CA THR A 658 12.31 -16.77 -34.05
C THR A 658 11.34 -17.61 -33.22
N ASP A 659 11.33 -18.93 -33.45
CA ASP A 659 10.80 -19.87 -32.46
C ASP A 659 11.56 -19.74 -31.12
N PRO A 660 10.93 -20.10 -29.97
CA PRO A 660 11.60 -20.12 -28.68
C PRO A 660 12.85 -21.01 -28.68
N GLN A 661 13.97 -20.44 -28.25
CA GLN A 661 15.24 -21.12 -28.04
C GLN A 661 15.51 -21.28 -26.55
N THR A 662 16.28 -22.30 -26.15
CA THR A 662 16.66 -22.50 -24.74
C THR A 662 18.16 -22.35 -24.59
N MET A 663 18.59 -21.53 -23.64
CA MET A 663 19.99 -21.48 -23.20
C MET A 663 20.12 -22.03 -21.79
N VAL A 664 21.01 -22.99 -21.61
CA VAL A 664 21.39 -23.52 -20.30
C VAL A 664 22.81 -23.06 -20.00
N ALA A 665 22.97 -22.26 -18.96
CA ALA A 665 24.29 -21.77 -18.56
C ALA A 665 24.69 -22.42 -17.23
N SER A 666 25.50 -23.49 -17.33
CA SER A 666 25.92 -24.31 -16.18
C SER A 666 26.62 -23.54 -15.07
N MET A 667 27.24 -22.38 -15.36
CA MET A 667 27.88 -21.54 -14.34
C MET A 667 26.90 -20.62 -13.60
N SER A 668 25.76 -20.29 -14.21
CA SER A 668 24.74 -19.41 -13.65
C SER A 668 23.57 -20.16 -13.00
N GLY A 669 23.46 -21.48 -13.21
CA GLY A 669 22.32 -22.26 -12.71
C GLY A 669 21.00 -22.03 -13.45
N TYR A 670 20.94 -21.08 -14.41
CA TYR A 670 19.74 -20.80 -15.20
C TYR A 670 19.63 -21.62 -16.48
N ALA A 671 18.39 -22.04 -16.75
CA ALA A 671 17.93 -22.56 -18.03
C ALA A 671 16.70 -21.73 -18.44
N LEU A 672 16.91 -20.71 -19.28
CA LEU A 672 15.83 -19.81 -19.71
C LEU A 672 15.60 -19.93 -21.20
N THR A 673 14.38 -19.60 -21.60
CA THR A 673 14.01 -19.52 -23.01
C THR A 673 14.04 -18.10 -23.52
N TYR A 674 14.34 -17.92 -24.79
CA TYR A 674 14.35 -16.61 -25.42
C TYR A 674 13.94 -16.69 -26.89
N GLN A 675 13.46 -15.58 -27.43
CA GLN A 675 13.19 -15.39 -28.85
C GLN A 675 13.96 -14.18 -29.38
N VAL A 676 14.37 -14.21 -30.64
CA VAL A 676 15.10 -13.09 -31.26
C VAL A 676 14.23 -12.47 -32.35
N TYR A 677 13.96 -11.18 -32.22
CA TYR A 677 13.40 -10.34 -33.27
C TYR A 677 14.53 -9.74 -34.10
N THR A 678 14.41 -9.86 -35.41
CA THR A 678 15.26 -9.17 -36.39
C THR A 678 14.41 -8.22 -37.22
N PRO A 679 14.88 -7.00 -37.51
CA PRO A 679 14.11 -6.02 -38.26
C PRO A 679 13.92 -6.47 -39.71
N ALA A 680 12.93 -5.87 -40.39
CA ALA A 680 12.70 -6.13 -41.81
C ALA A 680 14.00 -5.89 -42.64
N ASN A 681 14.24 -6.76 -43.62
CA ASN A 681 15.44 -6.75 -44.46
C ASN A 681 16.77 -6.95 -43.71
N TYR A 682 16.77 -7.60 -42.54
CA TYR A 682 17.97 -7.89 -41.74
C TYR A 682 19.18 -8.42 -42.53
N GLY A 683 18.97 -9.21 -43.59
CA GLY A 683 20.07 -9.71 -44.44
C GLY A 683 20.88 -8.64 -45.18
N GLU A 684 20.42 -7.39 -45.20
CA GLU A 684 21.11 -6.23 -45.79
C GLU A 684 21.70 -5.28 -44.72
N LEU A 685 21.55 -5.63 -43.44
CA LEU A 685 21.95 -4.82 -42.29
C LEU A 685 23.15 -5.45 -41.56
N ASP A 686 23.91 -4.62 -40.84
CA ASP A 686 25.14 -5.04 -40.13
C ASP A 686 25.35 -4.12 -38.92
N ASN A 687 26.03 -4.62 -37.87
CA ASN A 687 26.40 -3.86 -36.67
C ASN A 687 25.20 -3.15 -35.99
N LEU A 688 24.15 -3.92 -35.70
CA LEU A 688 22.91 -3.39 -35.13
C LEU A 688 22.96 -3.29 -33.60
N PRO A 689 22.33 -2.27 -32.98
CA PRO A 689 22.10 -2.26 -31.54
C PRO A 689 21.19 -3.43 -31.13
N VAL A 690 21.23 -3.78 -29.84
CA VAL A 690 20.45 -4.90 -29.29
C VAL A 690 19.70 -4.49 -28.02
N ILE A 691 18.43 -4.89 -27.94
CA ILE A 691 17.59 -4.76 -26.75
C ILE A 691 17.41 -6.14 -26.13
N TYR A 692 17.74 -6.29 -24.86
CA TYR A 692 17.46 -7.48 -24.06
C TYR A 692 16.23 -7.20 -23.22
N VAL A 693 15.12 -7.86 -23.55
CA VAL A 693 13.79 -7.58 -23.01
C VAL A 693 13.45 -8.66 -21.99
N LEU A 694 13.37 -8.26 -20.73
CA LEU A 694 12.90 -9.11 -19.63
C LEU A 694 11.37 -9.19 -19.66
N ASP A 695 10.80 -10.29 -19.16
CA ASP A 695 9.37 -10.62 -19.36
C ASP A 695 9.01 -10.63 -20.85
N GLY A 696 9.92 -11.17 -21.67
CA GLY A 696 9.87 -11.08 -23.12
C GLY A 696 8.62 -11.69 -23.74
N GLN A 697 8.02 -12.69 -23.08
CA GLN A 697 6.74 -13.26 -23.50
C GLN A 697 5.61 -12.24 -23.52
N ASP A 698 5.60 -11.29 -22.58
CA ASP A 698 4.54 -10.32 -22.42
C ASP A 698 4.83 -9.07 -23.27
N TYR A 699 6.09 -8.65 -23.37
CA TYR A 699 6.48 -7.60 -24.32
C TYR A 699 6.25 -8.00 -25.78
N ALA A 700 6.34 -9.30 -26.10
CA ALA A 700 6.07 -9.80 -27.46
C ALA A 700 4.58 -9.97 -27.77
N ASP A 701 3.69 -10.10 -26.77
CA ASP A 701 2.25 -10.27 -27.00
C ASP A 701 1.62 -8.94 -27.47
N GLU A 702 0.89 -9.00 -28.59
CA GLU A 702 0.27 -7.82 -29.22
C GLU A 702 -0.83 -7.17 -28.35
N ARG A 703 -1.35 -7.88 -27.35
CA ARG A 703 -2.36 -7.38 -26.40
C ARG A 703 -1.73 -6.74 -25.16
N LEU A 704 -0.48 -7.08 -24.86
CA LEU A 704 0.29 -6.57 -23.73
C LEU A 704 1.29 -5.53 -24.22
N GLY A 705 2.59 -5.84 -24.30
CA GLY A 705 3.61 -4.85 -24.64
C GLY A 705 3.75 -4.53 -26.13
N ALA A 706 3.28 -5.40 -27.04
CA ALA A 706 3.28 -5.19 -28.50
C ALA A 706 4.61 -4.68 -29.10
N LEU A 707 5.75 -4.95 -28.45
CA LEU A 707 7.05 -4.36 -28.81
C LEU A 707 7.48 -4.67 -30.24
N PRO A 708 7.30 -5.90 -30.80
CA PRO A 708 7.60 -6.15 -32.21
C PRO A 708 6.83 -5.23 -33.18
N ILE A 709 5.57 -4.91 -32.89
CA ILE A 709 4.76 -3.98 -33.71
C ILE A 709 5.34 -2.57 -33.63
N ILE A 710 5.66 -2.12 -32.42
CA ILE A 710 6.19 -0.77 -32.17
C ILE A 710 7.53 -0.61 -32.88
N LEU A 711 8.41 -1.62 -32.80
CA LEU A 711 9.68 -1.67 -33.52
C LEU A 711 9.47 -1.59 -35.04
N ASP A 712 8.61 -2.44 -35.62
CA ASP A 712 8.30 -2.42 -37.06
C ASP A 712 7.86 -1.02 -37.51
N ASN A 713 6.90 -0.43 -36.79
CA ASN A 713 6.33 0.86 -37.15
C ASN A 713 7.37 2.00 -37.04
N LEU A 714 8.14 2.07 -35.95
CA LEU A 714 9.13 3.13 -35.74
C LEU A 714 10.32 3.02 -36.71
N ILE A 715 10.78 1.79 -37.00
CA ILE A 715 11.87 1.55 -37.97
C ILE A 715 11.38 1.94 -39.37
N ALA A 716 10.19 1.51 -39.78
CA ALA A 716 9.64 1.85 -41.09
C ALA A 716 9.38 3.35 -41.27
N ALA A 717 8.99 4.05 -40.20
CA ALA A 717 8.87 5.50 -40.18
C ALA A 717 10.22 6.24 -40.11
N GLY A 718 11.32 5.51 -39.93
CA GLY A 718 12.65 6.06 -39.78
C GLY A 718 12.81 6.91 -38.52
N LYS A 719 12.01 6.64 -37.47
CA LYS A 719 12.11 7.32 -36.16
C LYS A 719 13.18 6.73 -35.26
N ILE A 720 13.49 5.45 -35.44
CA ILE A 720 14.64 4.78 -34.82
C ILE A 720 15.47 4.05 -35.88
N GLU A 721 16.74 3.82 -35.60
CA GLU A 721 17.57 2.95 -36.42
C GLU A 721 17.12 1.48 -36.28
N PRO A 722 17.36 0.61 -37.28
CA PRO A 722 17.07 -0.82 -37.15
C PRO A 722 17.77 -1.42 -35.93
N VAL A 723 17.04 -2.23 -35.15
CA VAL A 723 17.51 -2.79 -33.88
C VAL A 723 17.07 -4.25 -33.75
N ILE A 724 17.90 -5.07 -33.10
CA ILE A 724 17.58 -6.46 -32.73
C ILE A 724 16.97 -6.46 -31.33
N ALA A 725 15.97 -7.29 -31.07
CA ALA A 725 15.42 -7.47 -29.73
C ALA A 725 15.44 -8.95 -29.31
N VAL A 726 15.92 -9.23 -28.10
CA VAL A 726 16.04 -10.56 -27.51
C VAL A 726 15.06 -10.64 -26.35
N PHE A 727 13.95 -11.35 -26.56
CA PHE A 727 12.86 -11.51 -25.60
C PHE A 727 13.16 -12.68 -24.68
N VAL A 728 13.52 -12.43 -23.43
CA VAL A 728 13.85 -13.45 -22.43
C VAL A 728 12.61 -13.81 -21.63
N ASP A 729 12.27 -15.09 -21.66
CA ASP A 729 11.13 -15.68 -20.95
C ASP A 729 11.62 -16.41 -19.70
N VAL A 730 11.13 -15.96 -18.55
CA VAL A 730 11.47 -16.49 -17.21
C VAL A 730 10.54 -17.59 -16.71
N ARG A 731 9.65 -18.08 -17.58
CA ARG A 731 8.87 -19.30 -17.30
C ARG A 731 9.78 -20.52 -17.41
N ALA A 732 9.60 -21.49 -16.53
CA ALA A 732 10.41 -22.71 -16.47
C ALA A 732 10.31 -23.56 -17.75
N SER A 733 9.29 -23.33 -18.58
CA SER A 733 9.20 -23.86 -19.94
C SER A 733 8.42 -22.90 -20.84
N PRO A 734 8.64 -22.95 -22.17
CA PRO A 734 7.84 -22.18 -23.11
C PRO A 734 6.35 -22.52 -22.93
N ASN A 735 5.52 -21.51 -22.67
CA ASN A 735 4.09 -21.66 -22.39
C ASN A 735 3.74 -22.42 -21.09
N GLY A 736 4.68 -22.60 -20.17
CA GLY A 736 4.44 -23.19 -18.85
C GLY A 736 3.84 -22.19 -17.85
N SER A 737 3.16 -22.68 -16.82
CA SER A 737 2.63 -21.86 -15.71
C SER A 737 3.63 -21.69 -14.56
N GLU A 738 4.67 -22.52 -14.50
CA GLU A 738 5.72 -22.43 -13.50
C GLU A 738 6.67 -21.30 -13.89
N ASN A 739 6.80 -20.31 -13.01
CA ASN A 739 7.55 -19.09 -13.27
C ASN A 739 8.65 -18.92 -12.21
N VAL A 740 9.89 -18.72 -12.64
CA VAL A 740 11.04 -18.46 -11.75
C VAL A 740 11.34 -16.97 -11.62
N ARG A 741 10.45 -16.10 -12.09
CA ARG A 741 10.59 -14.63 -12.13
C ARG A 741 11.09 -14.03 -10.82
N ASP A 742 10.44 -14.32 -9.70
CA ASP A 742 10.80 -13.72 -8.41
C ASP A 742 12.21 -14.10 -7.96
N GLU A 743 12.57 -15.39 -8.11
CA GLU A 743 13.91 -15.90 -7.82
C GLU A 743 14.96 -15.34 -8.80
N ALA A 744 14.62 -15.25 -10.08
CA ALA A 744 15.51 -14.80 -11.14
C ALA A 744 15.79 -13.31 -11.08
N TYR A 745 14.82 -12.47 -10.72
CA TYR A 745 14.93 -11.02 -10.84
C TYR A 745 15.37 -10.32 -9.55
N THR A 746 15.05 -10.87 -8.38
CA THR A 746 15.29 -10.18 -7.11
C THR A 746 16.77 -10.20 -6.73
N ASN A 747 17.49 -9.12 -7.06
CA ASN A 747 18.89 -8.89 -6.71
C ASN A 747 19.83 -10.07 -7.04
N ASN A 748 19.54 -10.78 -8.13
CA ASN A 748 20.16 -12.06 -8.41
C ASN A 748 21.41 -11.91 -9.29
N THR A 749 22.58 -12.23 -8.72
CA THR A 749 23.85 -12.13 -9.44
C THR A 749 24.00 -13.19 -10.52
N ALA A 750 23.48 -14.38 -10.30
CA ALA A 750 23.58 -15.47 -11.26
C ALA A 750 22.73 -15.19 -12.51
N PHE A 751 21.59 -14.50 -12.34
CA PHE A 751 20.80 -14.02 -13.47
C PHE A 751 21.54 -12.92 -14.25
N ALA A 752 22.17 -11.96 -13.56
CA ALA A 752 23.00 -10.96 -14.22
C ALA A 752 24.19 -11.59 -15.01
N ASP A 753 24.79 -12.66 -14.49
CA ASP A 753 25.83 -13.42 -15.19
C ASP A 753 25.26 -14.18 -16.40
N PHE A 754 24.05 -14.75 -16.28
CA PHE A 754 23.34 -15.36 -17.40
C PHE A 754 23.10 -14.36 -18.52
N MET A 755 22.64 -13.16 -18.21
CA MET A 755 22.38 -12.11 -19.20
C MET A 755 23.65 -11.68 -19.95
N GLN A 756 24.79 -11.61 -19.27
CA GLN A 756 26.10 -11.39 -19.91
C GLN A 756 26.47 -12.52 -20.87
N MET A 757 26.29 -13.78 -20.45
CA MET A 757 26.54 -14.93 -21.30
C MET A 757 25.62 -14.95 -22.53
N LEU A 758 24.35 -14.59 -22.35
CA LEU A 758 23.38 -14.50 -23.42
C LEU A 758 23.81 -13.44 -24.43
N ALA A 759 24.23 -12.26 -23.95
CA ALA A 759 24.68 -11.19 -24.83
C ALA A 759 25.85 -11.61 -25.72
N GLY A 760 26.88 -12.25 -25.13
CA GLY A 760 27.99 -12.80 -25.90
C GLY A 760 27.59 -13.92 -26.87
N SER A 761 26.57 -14.73 -26.54
CA SER A 761 26.04 -15.73 -27.47
C SER A 761 25.36 -15.10 -28.68
N ILE A 762 24.59 -14.03 -28.45
CA ILE A 762 23.90 -13.29 -29.51
C ILE A 762 24.89 -12.62 -30.46
N ASP A 763 26.00 -12.06 -29.97
CA ASP A 763 27.05 -11.50 -30.84
C ASP A 763 27.71 -12.52 -31.78
N MET A 764 27.75 -13.80 -31.39
CA MET A 764 28.35 -14.84 -32.22
C MET A 764 27.42 -15.29 -33.35
N GLU A 765 26.10 -15.07 -33.21
CA GLU A 765 25.08 -15.58 -34.12
C GLU A 765 24.45 -14.48 -34.98
N TYR A 766 24.38 -13.25 -34.47
CA TYR A 766 23.76 -12.10 -35.13
C TYR A 766 24.77 -10.97 -35.36
N SER A 767 24.49 -10.10 -36.34
CA SER A 767 25.33 -8.93 -36.61
C SER A 767 24.99 -7.78 -35.66
N THR A 768 25.62 -7.84 -34.49
CA THR A 768 25.42 -6.88 -33.40
C THR A 768 26.57 -5.89 -33.28
N ASP A 769 26.28 -4.73 -32.71
CA ASP A 769 27.28 -3.84 -32.14
C ASP A 769 27.49 -4.21 -30.67
N ALA A 770 28.62 -4.87 -30.38
CA ALA A 770 28.91 -5.42 -29.05
C ALA A 770 29.31 -4.37 -27.99
N HIS A 771 29.31 -3.07 -28.31
CA HIS A 771 29.62 -2.05 -27.32
C HIS A 771 28.47 -1.88 -26.31
N ALA A 772 28.80 -1.70 -25.04
CA ALA A 772 27.81 -1.57 -23.97
C ALA A 772 26.80 -0.43 -24.22
N ASN A 773 27.25 0.70 -24.76
CA ASN A 773 26.38 1.84 -25.12
C ASN A 773 25.48 1.59 -26.34
N ARG A 774 25.49 0.37 -26.88
CA ARG A 774 24.63 -0.11 -27.98
C ARG A 774 23.75 -1.27 -27.53
N ARG A 775 23.77 -1.58 -26.24
CA ARG A 775 22.99 -2.64 -25.60
C ARG A 775 22.08 -2.06 -24.54
N LEU A 776 20.78 -2.24 -24.77
CA LEU A 776 19.72 -1.90 -23.85
C LEU A 776 19.27 -3.15 -23.10
N ILE A 777 19.07 -3.04 -21.79
CA ILE A 777 18.28 -4.00 -21.02
C ILE A 777 16.99 -3.32 -20.56
N LEU A 778 15.85 -3.94 -20.84
CA LEU A 778 14.50 -3.42 -20.60
C LEU A 778 13.73 -4.38 -19.69
N GLY A 779 13.01 -3.86 -18.71
CA GLY A 779 12.05 -4.65 -17.93
C GLY A 779 11.02 -3.80 -17.20
N THR A 780 9.91 -4.43 -16.80
CA THR A 780 8.84 -3.82 -16.00
C THR A 780 8.78 -4.41 -14.58
N SER A 781 8.41 -3.63 -13.56
CA SER A 781 8.23 -4.10 -12.18
C SER A 781 9.51 -4.80 -11.66
N LEU A 782 9.45 -6.06 -11.20
CA LEU A 782 10.64 -6.86 -10.87
C LEU A 782 11.63 -6.99 -12.03
N GLY A 783 11.17 -7.03 -13.28
CA GLY A 783 12.04 -6.96 -14.46
C GLY A 783 12.79 -5.63 -14.54
N GLY A 784 12.15 -4.52 -14.16
CA GLY A 784 12.81 -3.22 -14.05
C GLY A 784 13.91 -3.23 -12.97
N GLN A 785 13.64 -3.85 -11.83
CA GLN A 785 14.66 -4.08 -10.79
C GLN A 785 15.84 -4.89 -11.31
N ALA A 786 15.57 -6.01 -12.01
CA ALA A 786 16.59 -6.88 -12.56
C ALA A 786 17.43 -6.17 -13.64
N ALA A 787 16.81 -5.34 -14.49
CA ALA A 787 17.50 -4.53 -15.48
C ALA A 787 18.47 -3.54 -14.83
N LEU A 788 17.99 -2.78 -13.82
CA LEU A 788 18.81 -1.86 -13.04
C LEU A 788 19.92 -2.57 -12.27
N PHE A 789 19.65 -3.75 -11.73
CA PHE A 789 20.63 -4.55 -11.00
C PHE A 789 21.70 -5.10 -11.94
N ALA A 790 21.33 -5.71 -13.07
CA ALA A 790 22.27 -6.32 -14.02
C ALA A 790 23.20 -5.30 -14.68
N ALA A 791 22.76 -4.05 -14.86
CA ALA A 791 23.59 -2.99 -15.41
C ALA A 791 24.75 -2.57 -14.47
N ILE A 792 24.52 -2.63 -13.15
CA ILE A 792 25.49 -2.17 -12.14
C ILE A 792 26.24 -3.34 -11.50
N LYS A 793 25.60 -4.51 -11.37
CA LYS A 793 26.22 -5.69 -10.79
C LYS A 793 27.20 -6.28 -11.79
N ASN A 794 28.47 -5.96 -11.57
CA ASN A 794 29.54 -6.35 -12.46
C ASN A 794 30.65 -7.10 -11.72
N PRO A 795 30.58 -8.44 -11.64
CA PRO A 795 31.61 -9.25 -10.98
C PRO A 795 32.93 -9.33 -11.77
N THR A 796 32.94 -9.01 -13.07
CA THR A 796 34.10 -9.16 -13.97
C THR A 796 34.85 -7.86 -14.25
N GLY A 797 34.22 -6.70 -13.98
CA GLY A 797 34.73 -5.36 -14.25
C GLY A 797 34.45 -4.82 -15.66
N LEU A 798 33.78 -5.58 -16.54
CA LEU A 798 33.40 -5.16 -17.90
C LEU A 798 31.91 -4.80 -17.96
N MET A 799 31.58 -3.57 -18.36
CA MET A 799 30.19 -3.11 -18.46
C MET A 799 29.55 -3.76 -19.69
N GLU A 800 28.51 -4.57 -19.51
CA GLU A 800 27.83 -5.28 -20.61
C GLU A 800 26.65 -4.47 -21.18
N PHE A 801 25.89 -3.81 -20.30
CA PHE A 801 24.74 -2.98 -20.64
C PHE A 801 25.04 -1.52 -20.26
N GLY A 802 25.12 -0.66 -21.27
CA GLY A 802 25.33 0.78 -21.09
C GLY A 802 24.04 1.58 -21.19
N LEU A 803 22.94 0.96 -21.64
CA LEU A 803 21.61 1.54 -21.71
C LEU A 803 20.65 0.69 -20.85
N VAL A 804 19.79 1.34 -20.06
CA VAL A 804 18.82 0.66 -19.18
C VAL A 804 17.48 1.35 -19.30
N ALA A 805 16.41 0.58 -19.48
CA ALA A 805 15.04 1.03 -19.39
C ALA A 805 14.30 0.24 -18.31
N ALA A 806 13.69 0.94 -17.37
CA ALA A 806 12.95 0.32 -16.27
C ALA A 806 11.56 0.96 -16.14
N GLN A 807 10.51 0.18 -16.39
CA GLN A 807 9.12 0.62 -16.30
C GLN A 807 8.53 0.19 -14.96
N SER A 808 7.95 1.13 -14.22
CA SER A 808 7.41 0.96 -12.87
C SER A 808 8.28 0.05 -11.99
N PRO A 809 9.60 0.28 -11.88
CA PRO A 809 10.51 -0.70 -11.30
C PRO A 809 10.20 -0.91 -9.82
N SER A 810 10.15 -2.17 -9.40
CA SER A 810 10.30 -2.48 -7.98
C SER A 810 11.73 -2.19 -7.56
N PHE A 811 11.93 -1.88 -6.28
CA PHE A 811 13.26 -1.74 -5.71
C PHE A 811 13.21 -1.96 -4.20
N ASP A 812 14.33 -2.38 -3.66
CA ASP A 812 14.54 -2.55 -2.23
C ASP A 812 15.82 -1.83 -1.78
N ASP A 813 16.09 -1.85 -0.48
CA ASP A 813 17.30 -1.24 0.06
C ASP A 813 18.59 -1.84 -0.53
N THR A 814 18.56 -3.12 -0.93
CA THR A 814 19.71 -3.77 -1.60
C THR A 814 20.04 -3.08 -2.92
N LEU A 815 19.05 -2.83 -3.77
CA LEU A 815 19.27 -2.12 -5.04
C LEU A 815 19.69 -0.67 -4.79
N LEU A 816 19.04 0.02 -3.87
CA LEU A 816 19.40 1.40 -3.53
C LEU A 816 20.85 1.47 -3.02
N ASP A 817 21.27 0.56 -2.15
CA ASP A 817 22.63 0.48 -1.65
C ASP A 817 23.65 0.17 -2.72
N LEU A 818 23.30 -0.68 -3.71
CA LEU A 818 24.15 -0.94 -4.86
C LEU A 818 24.48 0.36 -5.61
N TYR A 819 23.47 1.19 -5.91
CA TYR A 819 23.68 2.49 -6.55
C TYR A 819 24.37 3.50 -5.63
N ARG A 820 24.10 3.48 -4.31
CA ARG A 820 24.82 4.30 -3.32
C ARG A 820 26.28 3.87 -3.11
N GLN A 821 26.71 2.69 -3.55
CA GLN A 821 28.08 2.23 -3.35
C GLN A 821 28.89 2.23 -4.63
N ASP A 822 28.22 2.26 -5.79
CA ASP A 822 28.91 2.21 -7.08
C ASP A 822 29.77 3.47 -7.33
N MET A 823 30.88 3.23 -8.02
CA MET A 823 31.74 4.29 -8.56
C MET A 823 31.17 4.67 -9.93
N THR A 824 30.56 5.86 -10.04
CA THR A 824 29.82 6.36 -11.21
C THR A 824 30.25 5.75 -12.55
N ARG A 825 29.40 4.88 -13.11
CA ARG A 825 29.57 4.31 -14.45
C ARG A 825 28.85 5.15 -15.51
N SER A 826 29.31 5.08 -16.76
CA SER A 826 28.66 5.73 -17.89
C SER A 826 27.47 4.90 -18.40
N VAL A 827 26.45 4.76 -17.56
CA VAL A 827 25.17 4.12 -17.91
C VAL A 827 24.12 5.20 -18.17
N ASN A 828 23.38 5.07 -19.27
CA ASN A 828 22.22 5.90 -19.57
C ASN A 828 20.95 5.15 -19.17
N ILE A 829 20.19 5.74 -18.25
CA ILE A 829 19.05 5.12 -17.58
C ILE A 829 17.78 5.89 -17.95
N TRP A 830 16.76 5.17 -18.35
CA TRP A 830 15.42 5.68 -18.55
C TRP A 830 14.48 4.95 -17.57
N ILE A 831 13.70 5.69 -16.80
CA ILE A 831 12.72 5.15 -15.86
C ILE A 831 11.36 5.76 -16.18
N SER A 832 10.31 4.95 -16.30
CA SER A 832 8.94 5.46 -16.23
C SER A 832 8.18 4.85 -15.07
N ALA A 833 7.17 5.56 -14.58
CA ALA A 833 6.18 5.05 -13.65
C ALA A 833 4.87 5.85 -13.78
N GLY A 834 3.79 5.27 -13.28
CA GLY A 834 2.60 6.02 -12.92
C GLY A 834 2.85 6.99 -11.75
N THR A 835 1.84 7.78 -11.40
CA THR A 835 1.93 8.63 -10.19
C THR A 835 1.97 7.77 -8.92
N PRO A 836 2.62 8.23 -7.83
CA PRO A 836 2.75 7.46 -6.59
C PRO A 836 1.44 7.02 -5.95
N GLU A 837 0.32 7.67 -6.28
CA GLU A 837 -1.00 7.30 -5.80
C GLU A 837 -1.51 6.01 -6.44
N TRP A 838 -1.06 5.68 -7.66
CA TRP A 838 -1.60 4.58 -8.48
C TRP A 838 -0.52 3.57 -8.91
N ASP A 839 0.75 3.88 -8.68
CA ASP A 839 1.90 3.07 -9.04
C ASP A 839 3.04 3.24 -8.01
N VAL A 840 4.22 2.72 -8.31
CA VAL A 840 5.42 2.77 -7.47
C VAL A 840 5.96 4.20 -7.36
N ASP A 841 6.16 4.66 -6.12
CA ASP A 841 6.92 5.89 -5.86
C ASP A 841 8.41 5.70 -6.22
N ILE A 842 8.82 6.16 -7.40
CA ILE A 842 10.22 6.09 -7.85
C ILE A 842 11.11 7.20 -7.25
N THR A 843 10.60 8.10 -6.42
CA THR A 843 11.34 9.24 -5.86
C THR A 843 12.62 8.82 -5.11
N PRO A 844 12.62 7.79 -4.25
CA PRO A 844 13.84 7.34 -3.56
C PRO A 844 14.91 6.84 -4.52
N LEU A 845 14.51 6.05 -5.53
CA LEU A 845 15.40 5.49 -6.55
C LEU A 845 16.00 6.60 -7.43
N ARG A 846 15.14 7.49 -7.96
CA ARG A 846 15.52 8.68 -8.72
C ARG A 846 16.57 9.50 -7.99
N THR A 847 16.31 9.82 -6.72
CA THR A 847 17.21 10.60 -5.87
C THR A 847 18.58 9.95 -5.72
N VAL A 848 18.64 8.63 -5.53
CA VAL A 848 19.91 7.90 -5.38
C VAL A 848 20.71 7.91 -6.68
N ILE A 849 20.05 7.66 -7.81
CA ILE A 849 20.67 7.62 -9.14
C ILE A 849 21.21 9.01 -9.53
N GLU A 850 20.42 10.06 -9.36
CA GLU A 850 20.83 11.45 -9.68
C GLU A 850 22.01 11.91 -8.84
N ARG A 851 21.98 11.67 -7.52
CA ARG A 851 23.09 12.04 -6.61
C ARG A 851 24.41 11.36 -6.97
N ARG A 852 24.36 10.24 -7.70
CA ARG A 852 25.53 9.49 -8.15
C ARG A 852 26.04 9.93 -9.53
N GLY A 853 25.33 10.82 -10.20
CA GLY A 853 25.73 11.42 -11.47
C GLY A 853 25.54 10.52 -12.69
N TYR A 854 24.60 9.56 -12.63
CA TYR A 854 24.18 8.81 -13.81
C TYR A 854 23.43 9.70 -14.80
N GLN A 855 23.45 9.34 -16.08
CA GLN A 855 22.53 9.92 -17.06
C GLN A 855 21.17 9.28 -16.80
N LEU A 856 20.20 10.09 -16.35
CA LEU A 856 18.86 9.63 -15.99
C LEU A 856 17.81 10.47 -16.72
N THR A 857 16.86 9.79 -17.35
CA THR A 857 15.60 10.36 -17.82
C THR A 857 14.47 9.69 -17.05
N THR A 858 13.55 10.48 -16.49
CA THR A 858 12.35 9.97 -15.81
C THR A 858 11.08 10.46 -16.50
N VAL A 859 10.11 9.58 -16.68
CA VAL A 859 8.78 9.89 -17.22
C VAL A 859 7.73 9.46 -16.19
N GLU A 860 6.85 10.37 -15.83
CA GLU A 860 5.76 10.12 -14.87
C GLU A 860 4.44 10.43 -15.56
N VAL A 861 3.46 9.52 -15.46
CA VAL A 861 2.17 9.61 -16.15
C VAL A 861 1.00 9.34 -15.21
N ASN A 862 -0.18 9.86 -15.53
CA ASN A 862 -1.41 9.65 -14.77
C ASN A 862 -2.03 8.27 -15.08
N GLU A 863 -1.27 7.21 -14.90
CA GLU A 863 -1.69 5.82 -15.16
C GLU A 863 -1.23 4.91 -14.02
N GLY A 864 -1.82 3.72 -13.89
CA GLY A 864 -1.42 2.76 -12.86
C GLY A 864 -0.30 1.79 -13.27
N HIS A 865 -0.10 0.77 -12.44
CA HIS A 865 0.84 -0.34 -12.65
C HIS A 865 0.33 -1.34 -13.72
N SER A 866 0.19 -0.87 -14.97
CA SER A 866 -0.49 -1.60 -16.04
C SER A 866 0.32 -1.71 -17.33
N TRP A 867 -0.03 -2.71 -18.14
CA TRP A 867 0.53 -2.85 -19.49
C TRP A 867 0.11 -1.71 -20.43
N GLY A 868 -1.01 -1.03 -20.15
CA GLY A 868 -1.41 0.18 -20.90
C GLY A 868 -0.33 1.26 -20.80
N ASN A 869 0.09 1.56 -19.57
CA ASN A 869 1.16 2.50 -19.25
C ASN A 869 2.48 2.06 -19.91
N TRP A 870 2.92 0.83 -19.66
CA TRP A 870 4.21 0.36 -20.16
C TRP A 870 4.29 0.33 -21.68
N ARG A 871 3.25 -0.19 -22.34
CA ARG A 871 3.15 -0.22 -23.80
C ARG A 871 3.13 1.18 -24.39
N GLY A 872 2.38 2.09 -23.76
CA GLY A 872 2.17 3.45 -24.23
C GLY A 872 3.44 4.32 -24.26
N LEU A 873 4.47 3.95 -23.49
CA LEU A 873 5.72 4.69 -23.36
C LEU A 873 6.93 4.04 -24.04
N LEU A 874 6.74 2.90 -24.72
CA LEU A 874 7.83 2.19 -25.39
C LEU A 874 8.42 3.02 -26.55
N ASP A 875 7.61 3.79 -27.26
CA ASP A 875 8.04 4.66 -28.35
C ASP A 875 8.98 5.79 -27.86
N ASP A 876 8.59 6.52 -26.82
CA ASP A 876 9.42 7.56 -26.20
C ASP A 876 10.78 7.01 -25.75
N MET A 877 10.76 5.83 -25.10
CA MET A 877 11.96 5.14 -24.66
C MET A 877 12.84 4.70 -25.84
N LEU A 878 12.27 4.12 -26.88
CA LEU A 878 13.00 3.67 -28.07
C LEU A 878 13.60 4.86 -28.84
N ILE A 879 12.86 5.95 -28.99
CA ILE A 879 13.33 7.19 -29.63
C ILE A 879 14.45 7.82 -28.82
N HIS A 880 14.37 7.81 -27.49
CA HIS A 880 15.43 8.32 -26.62
C HIS A 880 16.76 7.61 -26.86
N PHE A 881 16.76 6.28 -26.98
CA PHE A 881 17.99 5.49 -27.14
C PHE A 881 18.49 5.34 -28.58
N PHE A 882 17.57 5.21 -29.54
CA PHE A 882 17.88 4.79 -30.92
C PHE A 882 17.38 5.77 -31.99
N GLY A 883 16.94 6.97 -31.58
CA GLY A 883 16.44 8.01 -32.47
C GLY A 883 17.43 8.41 -33.56
N THR A 884 16.92 8.59 -34.79
CA THR A 884 17.69 8.89 -36.01
C THR A 884 17.77 10.38 -36.35
N GLU A 885 16.97 11.23 -35.69
CA GLU A 885 17.08 12.68 -35.87
C GLU A 885 18.46 13.13 -35.37
N GLU A 886 19.21 13.83 -36.24
CA GLU A 886 20.51 14.40 -35.90
C GLU A 886 20.36 15.16 -34.58
N ARG A 887 21.11 14.75 -33.55
CA ARG A 887 21.37 15.59 -32.38
C ARG A 887 22.11 16.83 -32.90
N GLU A 888 21.37 17.84 -33.36
CA GLU A 888 21.88 19.17 -33.72
C GLU A 888 22.53 19.87 -32.53
#